data_AF-F0QXD0-F1
#
_entry.id   AF-F0QXD0-F1
#
_cell.length_a   1.000
_cell.length_b   1.000
_cell.length_c   1.000
_cell.angle_alpha   90.00
_cell.angle_beta   90.00
_cell.angle_gamma   90.00
#
_symmetry.space_group_name_H-M   'P 1'
#
loop_
_entity.id
_entity.type
_entity.pdbx_description
1 polymer ?
#
loop_
_entity_poly.entity_id
_entity_poly.type
_entity_poly.pdbx_seq_one_letter_code
_entity_poly.pdbx_strand_id
1 'polypeptide(L)'
;MFIEELSSGPVIGIDINGRKFSYAILNNGEIIERGVIEPQDLIKIVKKVRPKAIAIDNIGELMELSPSVIKKLGRLPFNVYLIQVTKVRPDVDETMESLVNKYFGLNITKLDPDTTAEYLARLCTMGVGSIVKVYEPETKIVVKAVVSTTPGGMSRNRFERNIAHRIRYLAKEIKEKLEGSGLDYDMFIMPESEGLRSVVFIVYADRGAVRSVVRPRKSMDIKIIIESVPTDSIKFVELTEQESAESISAVKDRKLIVGIDPGIVTGVAVLDLNGNVLALHSGKNLSRRHVLKIVYQYGIPILIAVDTAKPSDYAKKLAAMVGAVLYNPDRDLSIAEKSEIAIKISREQGVTVKDPHMRDALAAAYKSFIQLKPKLDRVEEEVKRAYVRAIDDAKALVIKGMSIKQAIDEVSGRIEVQPQQEVKLVSPEKCECECDKLRDEYENVIKVLNAEIERLNKLYNETRERVEELINNYDIEVRKDQVVRSLYARIDMLEGDIEKYKLRIKDLENNIRNLMSNFLEYLRGNKYVLIRYSEGLDLNSIVQIHNSILVMSIGELMNVGIDKLINIGVNSIVLTDINDKNVLRPVWKRGLRVIPLGMVYDGSLSDVMFIDRAVVNNAIENLGKEFLSALDEDRLRRMINDYRRLRSGALE
;
A
#
# COMPACT_ATOMS: atom_id res chain seq x y z
N MET A 1 -1.72 38.56 -8.53
CA MET A 1 -1.96 37.81 -7.28
C MET A 1 -0.79 36.92 -6.86
N PHE A 2 -0.42 35.85 -7.57
CA PHE A 2 0.68 34.95 -7.11
C PHE A 2 2.07 35.63 -7.07
N ILE A 3 2.41 36.41 -8.09
CA ILE A 3 3.68 37.15 -8.15
C ILE A 3 3.75 38.25 -7.06
N GLU A 4 2.63 38.93 -6.80
CA GLU A 4 2.51 39.91 -5.70
C GLU A 4 2.61 39.25 -4.32
N GLU A 5 2.16 38.00 -4.19
CA GLU A 5 2.40 37.22 -2.99
C GLU A 5 3.90 36.91 -2.84
N LEU A 6 4.60 36.49 -3.89
CA LEU A 6 6.03 36.20 -3.83
C LEU A 6 6.87 37.44 -3.48
N SER A 7 6.52 38.61 -4.00
CA SER A 7 7.27 39.86 -3.73
C SER A 7 7.03 40.44 -2.34
N SER A 8 5.91 40.10 -1.69
CA SER A 8 5.51 40.62 -0.36
C SER A 8 5.94 39.77 0.82
N GLY A 9 6.71 38.70 0.62
CA GLY A 9 7.19 37.84 1.70
C GLY A 9 8.61 37.31 1.48
N PRO A 10 9.20 36.65 2.49
CA PRO A 10 10.56 36.17 2.37
C PRO A 10 10.67 35.03 1.36
N VAL A 11 11.67 35.11 0.49
CA VAL A 11 12.05 34.09 -0.49
C VAL A 11 13.47 33.63 -0.19
N ILE A 12 13.71 32.31 -0.25
CA ILE A 12 15.04 31.74 -0.04
C ILE A 12 15.55 31.23 -1.39
N GLY A 13 16.67 31.75 -1.86
CA GLY A 13 17.42 31.16 -2.98
C GLY A 13 18.43 30.15 -2.44
N ILE A 14 18.56 29.01 -3.11
CA ILE A 14 19.45 27.91 -2.72
C ILE A 14 20.23 27.44 -3.93
N ASP A 15 21.55 27.34 -3.77
CA ASP A 15 22.46 26.74 -4.74
C ASP A 15 23.40 25.74 -4.05
N ILE A 16 24.02 24.84 -4.82
CA ILE A 16 24.92 23.81 -4.29
C ILE A 16 26.36 24.32 -4.26
N ASN A 17 26.95 24.21 -3.07
CA ASN A 17 28.36 24.47 -2.83
C ASN A 17 29.04 23.17 -2.36
N GLY A 18 29.39 22.32 -3.31
CA GLY A 18 29.97 21.00 -3.06
C GLY A 18 28.98 20.03 -2.40
N ARG A 19 29.14 19.76 -1.09
CA ARG A 19 28.20 18.91 -0.31
C ARG A 19 27.24 19.73 0.58
N LYS A 20 27.35 21.05 0.52
CA LYS A 20 26.56 21.99 1.33
C LYS A 20 25.68 22.85 0.43
N PHE A 21 24.72 23.53 1.02
CA PHE A 21 23.89 24.51 0.31
C PHE A 21 24.34 25.92 0.66
N SER A 22 24.60 26.74 -0.35
CA SER A 22 24.63 28.19 -0.21
C SER A 22 23.20 28.72 -0.26
N TYR A 23 22.84 29.61 0.65
CA TYR A 23 21.50 30.18 0.70
C TYR A 23 21.52 31.70 0.86
N ALA A 24 20.53 32.36 0.28
CA ALA A 24 20.26 33.79 0.45
C ALA A 24 18.79 34.01 0.76
N ILE A 25 18.50 34.81 1.79
CA ILE A 25 17.14 35.16 2.21
C ILE A 25 16.85 36.59 1.76
N LEU A 26 15.93 36.71 0.82
CA LEU A 26 15.44 37.98 0.30
C LEU A 26 14.07 38.30 0.94
N ASN A 27 13.85 39.53 1.38
CA ASN A 27 12.56 39.99 1.87
C ASN A 27 12.38 41.46 1.50
N ASN A 28 11.24 41.83 0.92
CA ASN A 28 10.97 43.19 0.43
C ASN A 28 12.07 43.77 -0.48
N GLY A 29 12.72 42.94 -1.30
CA GLY A 29 13.77 43.36 -2.24
C GLY A 29 15.19 43.47 -1.65
N GLU A 30 15.35 43.32 -0.33
CA GLU A 30 16.65 43.35 0.36
C GLU A 30 17.05 41.98 0.91
N ILE A 31 18.36 41.72 0.95
CA ILE A 31 18.88 40.44 1.46
C ILE A 31 19.16 40.58 2.95
N ILE A 32 18.43 39.81 3.74
CA ILE A 32 18.50 39.82 5.20
C ILE A 32 19.66 38.97 5.71
N GLU A 33 19.88 37.80 5.10
CA GLU A 33 20.81 36.80 5.61
C GLU A 33 21.35 35.97 4.43
N ARG A 34 22.65 35.66 4.47
CA ARG A 34 23.34 34.77 3.53
C ARG A 34 24.25 33.81 4.30
N GLY A 35 24.49 32.62 3.77
CA GLY A 35 25.49 31.73 4.32
C GLY A 35 25.49 30.35 3.69
N VAL A 36 26.26 29.45 4.30
CA VAL A 36 26.38 28.05 3.86
C VAL A 36 25.86 27.13 4.96
N ILE A 37 25.02 26.18 4.59
CA ILE A 37 24.35 25.26 5.52
C ILE A 37 24.49 23.81 5.08
N GLU A 38 24.42 22.91 6.05
CA GLU A 38 24.27 21.48 5.78
C GLU A 38 22.83 21.19 5.29
N PRO A 39 22.64 20.22 4.38
CA PRO A 39 21.32 19.82 3.87
C PRO A 39 20.26 19.53 4.94
N GLN A 40 20.68 19.04 6.11
CA GLN A 40 19.78 18.73 7.22
C GLN A 40 19.24 19.96 7.94
N ASP A 41 19.99 21.07 7.92
CA ASP A 41 19.68 22.30 8.65
C ASP A 41 18.78 23.25 7.85
N LEU A 42 18.60 23.02 6.54
CA LEU A 42 17.69 23.78 5.69
C LEU A 42 16.29 23.91 6.30
N ILE A 43 15.75 22.82 6.84
CA ILE A 43 14.42 22.82 7.46
C ILE A 43 14.37 23.70 8.73
N LYS A 44 15.48 23.89 9.44
CA LYS A 44 15.53 24.80 10.60
C LYS A 44 15.39 26.25 10.14
N ILE A 45 16.09 26.64 9.09
CA ILE A 45 16.00 27.98 8.50
C ILE A 45 14.62 28.24 7.93
N VAL A 46 14.07 27.30 7.16
CA VAL A 46 12.71 27.43 6.61
C VAL A 46 11.68 27.64 7.73
N LYS A 47 11.81 26.94 8.87
CA LYS A 47 10.92 27.15 10.03
C LYS A 47 11.09 28.50 10.72
N LYS A 48 12.32 29.02 10.79
CA LYS A 48 12.66 30.34 11.36
C LYS A 48 12.08 31.46 10.50
N VAL A 49 12.33 31.40 9.19
CA VAL A 49 12.03 32.45 8.22
C VAL A 49 10.57 32.41 7.74
N ARG A 50 9.99 31.21 7.66
CA ARG A 50 8.67 30.95 7.05
C ARG A 50 8.54 31.56 5.64
N PRO A 51 9.41 31.14 4.70
CA PRO A 51 9.40 31.69 3.36
C PRO A 51 8.15 31.31 2.59
N LYS A 52 7.72 32.20 1.68
CA LYS A 52 6.64 31.90 0.72
C LYS A 52 7.13 30.95 -0.37
N ALA A 53 8.37 31.15 -0.83
CA ALA A 53 8.99 30.29 -1.83
C ALA A 53 10.46 29.98 -1.55
N ILE A 54 10.88 28.83 -2.07
CA ILE A 54 12.28 28.43 -2.19
C ILE A 54 12.61 28.39 -3.69
N ALA A 55 13.56 29.22 -4.09
CA ALA A 55 14.07 29.31 -5.45
C ALA A 55 15.30 28.41 -5.60
N ILE A 56 15.29 27.57 -6.63
CA ILE A 56 16.35 26.61 -6.96
C ILE A 56 16.71 26.71 -8.43
N ASP A 57 17.93 26.30 -8.76
CA ASP A 57 18.43 26.14 -10.11
C ASP A 57 17.98 24.81 -10.73
N ASN A 58 18.07 23.69 -9.99
CA ASN A 58 17.77 22.35 -10.46
C ASN A 58 17.19 21.48 -9.33
N ILE A 59 15.96 21.00 -9.52
CA ILE A 59 15.30 20.10 -8.56
C ILE A 59 16.00 18.74 -8.42
N GLY A 60 16.60 18.22 -9.50
CA GLY A 60 17.28 16.93 -9.48
C GLY A 60 18.43 16.93 -8.47
N GLU A 61 19.21 18.00 -8.47
CA GLU A 61 20.35 18.17 -7.58
C GLU A 61 19.94 18.31 -6.11
N LEU A 62 18.85 19.03 -5.83
CA LEU A 62 18.27 19.10 -4.48
C LEU A 62 17.83 17.70 -3.98
N MET A 63 17.26 16.88 -4.86
CA MET A 63 16.82 15.53 -4.53
C MET A 63 17.97 14.56 -4.31
N GLU A 64 19.05 14.66 -5.09
CA GLU A 64 20.25 13.83 -4.92
C GLU A 64 20.96 14.12 -3.60
N LEU A 65 21.19 15.40 -3.28
CA LEU A 65 21.83 15.77 -2.00
C LEU A 65 20.93 15.53 -0.80
N SER A 66 19.60 15.68 -0.94
CA SER A 66 18.69 15.48 0.17
C SER A 66 17.32 14.92 -0.20
N PRO A 67 17.21 13.59 -0.40
CA PRO A 67 15.95 12.92 -0.72
C PRO A 67 14.85 13.13 0.35
N SER A 68 15.26 13.46 1.58
CA SER A 68 14.34 13.67 2.71
C SER A 68 13.75 15.07 2.79
N VAL A 69 14.29 16.06 2.08
CA VAL A 69 13.87 17.47 2.19
C VAL A 69 12.44 17.67 1.72
N ILE A 70 12.06 17.10 0.56
CA ILE A 70 10.68 17.18 0.05
C ILE A 70 9.70 16.61 1.08
N LYS A 71 9.96 15.41 1.62
CA LYS A 71 9.11 14.82 2.67
C LYS A 71 9.02 15.69 3.94
N LYS A 72 10.07 16.44 4.28
CA LYS A 72 10.09 17.33 5.45
C LYS A 72 9.38 18.66 5.18
N LEU A 73 9.54 19.26 4.00
CA LEU A 73 8.78 20.41 3.52
C LEU A 73 7.27 20.06 3.50
N GLY A 74 6.95 18.84 3.10
CA GLY A 74 5.62 18.23 3.14
C GLY A 74 4.99 18.11 4.53
N ARG A 75 5.76 18.33 5.61
CA ARG A 75 5.29 18.27 7.01
C ARG A 75 5.27 19.62 7.69
N LEU A 76 5.68 20.70 7.01
CA LEU A 76 5.73 22.03 7.58
C LEU A 76 4.33 22.58 7.89
N PRO A 77 4.21 23.48 8.88
CA PRO A 77 2.92 24.02 9.29
C PRO A 77 2.34 25.09 8.35
N PHE A 78 3.09 25.51 7.33
CA PHE A 78 2.73 26.47 6.30
C PHE A 78 3.12 25.90 4.93
N ASN A 79 2.51 26.43 3.87
CA ASN A 79 2.86 26.08 2.49
C ASN A 79 4.11 26.83 2.07
N VAL A 80 4.97 26.17 1.30
CA VAL A 80 6.18 26.74 0.71
C VAL A 80 6.20 26.30 -0.74
N TYR A 81 6.20 27.26 -1.67
CA TYR A 81 6.33 26.97 -3.09
C TYR A 81 7.78 26.66 -3.43
N LEU A 82 8.00 25.64 -4.26
CA LEU A 82 9.31 25.33 -4.80
C LEU A 82 9.34 25.84 -6.23
N ILE A 83 10.27 26.72 -6.57
CA ILE A 83 10.33 27.40 -7.88
C ILE A 83 11.68 27.09 -8.48
N GLN A 84 11.67 26.48 -9.67
CA GLN A 84 12.88 26.30 -10.46
C GLN A 84 13.01 27.48 -11.42
N VAL A 85 14.01 28.33 -11.16
CA VAL A 85 14.17 29.63 -11.84
C VAL A 85 14.68 29.45 -13.27
N THR A 86 15.54 28.45 -13.49
CA THR A 86 16.08 28.08 -14.82
C THR A 86 15.00 27.64 -15.80
N LYS A 87 13.85 27.15 -15.31
CA LYS A 87 12.70 26.79 -16.13
C LYS A 87 11.73 27.96 -16.29
N VAL A 88 12.03 28.89 -17.18
CA VAL A 88 11.12 30.00 -17.49
C VAL A 88 9.85 29.52 -18.21
N ARG A 89 9.98 28.46 -19.03
CA ARG A 89 8.86 27.71 -19.60
C ARG A 89 8.95 26.25 -19.16
N PRO A 90 7.85 25.51 -18.99
CA PRO A 90 7.88 24.11 -18.52
C PRO A 90 8.80 23.19 -19.37
N ASP A 91 8.92 23.51 -20.66
CA ASP A 91 9.58 22.70 -21.69
C ASP A 91 10.99 23.21 -22.08
N VAL A 92 11.46 24.35 -21.57
CA VAL A 92 12.76 24.94 -21.98
C VAL A 92 13.55 25.39 -20.76
N ASP A 93 14.78 24.88 -20.64
CA ASP A 93 15.75 25.28 -19.62
C ASP A 93 16.60 26.47 -20.14
N GLU A 94 16.65 27.57 -19.38
CA GLU A 94 17.57 28.69 -19.56
C GLU A 94 18.66 28.64 -18.47
N THR A 95 19.92 28.94 -18.82
CA THR A 95 21.00 28.98 -17.83
C THR A 95 20.87 30.19 -16.89
N MET A 96 21.39 30.07 -15.67
CA MET A 96 21.36 31.15 -14.69
C MET A 96 22.06 32.42 -15.18
N GLU A 97 23.18 32.28 -15.88
CA GLU A 97 23.93 33.40 -16.46
C GLU A 97 23.11 34.15 -17.53
N SER A 98 22.38 33.40 -18.37
CA SER A 98 21.50 33.98 -19.38
C SER A 98 20.36 34.78 -18.73
N LEU A 99 19.76 34.22 -17.68
CA LEU A 99 18.69 34.90 -16.93
C LEU A 99 19.20 36.16 -16.23
N VAL A 100 20.37 36.09 -15.60
CA VAL A 100 20.95 37.26 -14.94
C VAL A 100 21.30 38.34 -15.95
N ASN A 101 21.85 37.99 -17.11
CA ASN A 101 22.11 38.95 -18.18
C ASN A 101 20.81 39.59 -18.70
N LYS A 102 19.78 38.78 -18.92
CA LYS A 102 18.48 39.24 -19.46
C LYS A 102 17.74 40.19 -18.53
N TYR A 103 17.73 39.93 -17.22
CA TYR A 103 16.96 40.72 -16.25
C TYR A 103 17.78 41.82 -15.55
N PHE A 104 19.09 41.65 -15.41
CA PHE A 104 19.96 42.60 -14.72
C PHE A 104 21.03 43.26 -15.61
N GLY A 105 21.18 42.84 -16.87
CA GLY A 105 22.16 43.40 -17.81
C GLY A 105 23.61 43.08 -17.47
N LEU A 106 23.86 42.06 -16.64
CA LEU A 106 25.19 41.68 -16.19
C LEU A 106 25.73 40.51 -17.02
N ASN A 107 26.81 40.74 -17.77
CA ASN A 107 27.53 39.70 -18.50
C ASN A 107 28.47 38.95 -17.54
N ILE A 108 27.96 37.91 -16.87
CA ILE A 108 28.72 37.08 -15.94
C ILE A 108 29.02 35.73 -16.63
N THR A 109 30.29 35.35 -16.68
CA THR A 109 30.75 34.08 -17.30
C THR A 109 30.64 32.88 -16.37
N LYS A 110 30.69 33.08 -15.05
CA LYS A 110 30.50 32.04 -14.05
C LYS A 110 30.04 32.67 -12.73
N LEU A 111 28.92 32.19 -12.20
CA LEU A 111 28.43 32.59 -10.88
C LEU A 111 29.06 31.70 -9.80
N ASP A 112 29.44 32.29 -8.67
CA ASP A 112 29.79 31.55 -7.46
C ASP A 112 28.51 31.13 -6.72
N PRO A 113 28.52 30.03 -5.94
CA PRO A 113 27.29 29.53 -5.32
C PRO A 113 26.56 30.53 -4.42
N ASP A 114 27.29 31.47 -3.81
CA ASP A 114 26.69 32.48 -2.93
C ASP A 114 25.98 33.57 -3.76
N THR A 115 26.56 33.99 -4.89
CA THR A 115 25.90 34.91 -5.83
C THR A 115 24.76 34.24 -6.59
N THR A 116 24.89 32.97 -6.97
CA THR A 116 23.79 32.19 -7.57
C THR A 116 22.57 32.15 -6.65
N ALA A 117 22.77 31.83 -5.37
CA ALA A 117 21.68 31.81 -4.38
C ALA A 117 20.99 33.18 -4.23
N GLU A 118 21.73 34.29 -4.27
CA GLU A 118 21.15 35.64 -4.30
C GLU A 118 20.29 35.87 -5.54
N TYR A 119 20.81 35.60 -6.74
CA TYR A 119 20.10 35.86 -7.97
C TYR A 119 18.88 34.96 -8.14
N LEU A 120 18.94 33.71 -7.68
CA LEU A 120 17.77 32.83 -7.60
C LEU A 120 16.63 33.45 -6.79
N ALA A 121 16.94 34.00 -5.61
CA ALA A 121 15.94 34.65 -4.78
C ALA A 121 15.33 35.90 -5.47
N ARG A 122 16.18 36.71 -6.10
CA ARG A 122 15.76 37.95 -6.80
C ARG A 122 14.89 37.65 -8.02
N LEU A 123 15.35 36.75 -8.90
CA LEU A 123 14.60 36.33 -10.09
C LEU A 123 13.25 35.73 -9.72
N CYS A 124 13.20 34.93 -8.65
CA CYS A 124 11.95 34.37 -8.13
C CYS A 124 10.96 35.46 -7.70
N THR A 125 11.40 36.52 -7.00
CA THR A 125 10.52 37.66 -6.65
C THR A 125 10.04 38.47 -7.84
N MET A 126 10.78 38.43 -8.96
CA MET A 126 10.37 39.03 -10.23
C MET A 126 9.39 38.16 -11.02
N GLY A 127 9.03 36.97 -10.51
CA GLY A 127 8.14 36.03 -11.19
C GLY A 127 8.82 35.23 -12.30
N VAL A 128 10.13 35.03 -12.21
CA VAL A 128 10.90 34.24 -13.19
C VAL A 128 11.04 32.79 -12.70
N GLY A 129 10.63 31.84 -13.55
CA GLY A 129 10.73 30.40 -13.29
C GLY A 129 9.41 29.67 -13.39
N SER A 130 9.41 28.40 -13.00
CA SER A 130 8.22 27.55 -12.97
C SER A 130 8.05 26.91 -11.59
N ILE A 131 6.80 26.77 -11.14
CA ILE A 131 6.46 26.07 -9.90
C ILE A 131 6.70 24.58 -10.10
N VAL A 132 7.49 24.00 -9.20
CA VAL A 132 7.75 22.57 -9.13
C VAL A 132 6.63 21.92 -8.29
N LYS A 133 5.65 21.30 -8.96
CA LYS A 133 4.60 20.52 -8.29
C LYS A 133 5.21 19.20 -7.81
N VAL A 134 5.60 19.19 -6.54
CA VAL A 134 6.13 18.01 -5.83
C VAL A 134 5.10 17.31 -4.94
N TYR A 135 3.90 17.90 -4.80
CA TYR A 135 2.78 17.30 -4.08
C TYR A 135 1.55 17.25 -4.98
N GLU A 136 0.79 16.17 -4.85
CA GLU A 136 -0.58 16.08 -5.35
C GLU A 136 -1.46 17.05 -4.53
N PRO A 137 -2.56 17.60 -5.10
CA PRO A 137 -3.55 18.41 -4.39
C PRO A 137 -4.43 17.52 -3.48
N GLU A 138 -3.78 16.64 -2.72
CA GLU A 138 -4.36 15.70 -1.77
C GLU A 138 -3.60 15.80 -0.45
N THR A 139 -4.36 15.81 0.63
CA THR A 139 -3.81 15.84 1.98
C THR A 139 -4.18 14.58 2.72
N LYS A 140 -3.17 13.93 3.27
CA LYS A 140 -3.31 12.71 4.05
C LYS A 140 -3.33 13.03 5.54
N ILE A 141 -4.42 12.66 6.22
CA ILE A 141 -4.56 12.73 7.67
C ILE A 141 -4.38 11.33 8.24
N VAL A 142 -3.35 11.13 9.05
CA VAL A 142 -3.06 9.85 9.69
C VAL A 142 -3.31 9.96 11.19
N VAL A 143 -4.33 9.25 11.67
CA VAL A 143 -4.57 9.04 13.10
C VAL A 143 -3.93 7.72 13.48
N LYS A 144 -2.90 7.73 14.33
CA LYS A 144 -2.17 6.51 14.71
C LYS A 144 -1.86 6.44 16.20
N ALA A 145 -1.80 5.21 16.73
CA ALA A 145 -1.25 4.95 18.05
C ALA A 145 0.26 5.28 18.12
N VAL A 146 0.73 5.80 19.26
CA VAL A 146 2.14 6.17 19.49
C VAL A 146 2.93 5.03 20.15
N VAL A 147 2.29 4.23 20.99
CA VAL A 147 2.94 3.16 21.76
C VAL A 147 2.83 1.83 21.00
N SER A 148 3.96 1.15 20.78
CA SER A 148 3.99 -0.27 20.40
C SER A 148 4.14 -1.11 21.65
N THR A 149 3.14 -1.94 21.94
CA THR A 149 3.08 -2.83 23.10
C THR A 149 3.91 -4.10 22.87
N THR A 150 5.17 -4.12 23.28
CA THR A 150 5.85 -5.38 23.63
C THR A 150 6.88 -5.15 24.75
N PRO A 151 6.93 -5.94 25.86
CA PRO A 151 6.26 -7.23 26.14
C PRO A 151 5.30 -7.28 27.37
N GLY A 152 4.30 -8.19 27.27
CA GLY A 152 3.69 -9.04 28.33
C GLY A 152 2.93 -8.43 29.53
N GLY A 153 1.62 -8.73 29.66
CA GLY A 153 0.87 -8.53 30.92
C GLY A 153 -0.65 -8.63 30.79
N MET A 154 -1.35 -9.00 31.88
CA MET A 154 -2.83 -9.15 31.94
C MET A 154 -3.60 -7.85 31.60
N SER A 155 -2.95 -6.68 31.60
CA SER A 155 -3.54 -5.36 31.31
C SER A 155 -3.45 -4.91 29.84
N ARG A 156 -2.76 -5.67 28.96
CA ARG A 156 -2.52 -5.29 27.55
C ARG A 156 -3.80 -5.13 26.73
N ASN A 157 -4.69 -6.12 26.78
CA ASN A 157 -5.93 -6.12 26.01
C ASN A 157 -6.85 -4.96 26.39
N ARG A 158 -6.80 -4.51 27.67
CA ARG A 158 -7.57 -3.33 28.13
C ARG A 158 -6.99 -2.05 27.54
N PHE A 159 -5.67 -1.90 27.51
CA PHE A 159 -4.99 -0.74 26.95
C PHE A 159 -5.21 -0.62 25.44
N GLU A 160 -5.08 -1.72 24.69
CA GLU A 160 -5.30 -1.74 23.24
C GLU A 160 -6.77 -1.41 22.87
N ARG A 161 -7.74 -1.92 23.65
CA ARG A 161 -9.15 -1.54 23.50
C ARG A 161 -9.40 -0.06 23.75
N ASN A 162 -8.78 0.52 24.79
CA ASN A 162 -8.91 1.94 25.10
C ASN A 162 -8.32 2.82 23.98
N ILE A 163 -7.16 2.44 23.43
CA ILE A 163 -6.56 3.12 22.28
C ILE A 163 -7.48 3.03 21.06
N ALA A 164 -7.97 1.82 20.74
CA ALA A 164 -8.86 1.62 19.60
C ALA A 164 -10.15 2.45 19.72
N HIS A 165 -10.75 2.52 20.91
CA HIS A 165 -11.92 3.36 21.17
C HIS A 165 -11.61 4.84 20.93
N ARG A 166 -10.47 5.33 21.43
CA ARG A 166 -10.05 6.72 21.28
C ARG A 166 -9.71 7.08 19.83
N ILE A 167 -9.12 6.15 19.06
CA ILE A 167 -8.90 6.32 17.62
C ILE A 167 -10.24 6.38 16.88
N ARG A 168 -11.20 5.49 17.18
CA ARG A 168 -12.54 5.55 16.56
C ARG A 168 -13.25 6.87 16.84
N TYR A 169 -13.20 7.33 18.09
CA TYR A 169 -13.79 8.60 18.47
C TYR A 169 -13.19 9.77 17.68
N LEU A 170 -11.85 9.86 17.61
CA LEU A 170 -11.17 10.89 16.83
C LEU A 170 -11.43 10.78 15.33
N ALA A 171 -11.49 9.56 14.78
CA ALA A 171 -11.82 9.34 13.38
C ALA A 171 -13.25 9.81 13.06
N LYS A 172 -14.21 9.55 13.96
CA LYS A 172 -15.59 10.05 13.84
C LYS A 172 -15.64 11.58 13.92
N GLU A 173 -14.94 12.19 14.87
CA GLU A 173 -14.84 13.66 14.99
C GLU A 173 -14.24 14.30 13.72
N ILE A 174 -13.18 13.70 13.16
CA ILE A 174 -12.57 14.18 11.91
C ILE A 174 -13.53 14.03 10.74
N LYS A 175 -14.22 12.87 10.64
CA LYS A 175 -15.22 12.61 9.61
C LYS A 175 -16.31 13.69 9.60
N GLU A 176 -16.93 13.95 10.75
CA GLU A 176 -18.00 14.95 10.89
C GLU A 176 -17.51 16.36 10.53
N LYS A 177 -16.27 16.71 10.91
CA LYS A 177 -15.67 18.01 10.55
C LYS A 177 -15.41 18.15 9.05
N LEU A 178 -14.90 17.10 8.40
CA LEU A 178 -14.68 17.11 6.95
C LEU A 178 -16.00 17.23 6.19
N GLU A 179 -17.00 16.43 6.57
CA GLU A 179 -18.35 16.49 5.98
C GLU A 179 -19.03 17.84 6.20
N GLY A 180 -18.94 18.41 7.41
CA GLY A 180 -19.48 19.74 7.72
C GLY A 180 -18.82 20.88 6.95
N SER A 181 -17.57 20.70 6.52
CA SER A 181 -16.84 21.65 5.66
C SER A 181 -16.99 21.40 4.15
N GLY A 182 -17.72 20.35 3.75
CA GLY A 182 -17.88 19.98 2.34
C GLY A 182 -16.62 19.43 1.67
N LEU A 183 -15.62 18.99 2.43
CA LEU A 183 -14.38 18.42 1.88
C LEU A 183 -14.57 16.95 1.55
N ASP A 184 -14.37 16.56 0.29
CA ASP A 184 -14.42 15.15 -0.10
C ASP A 184 -13.17 14.40 0.37
N TYR A 185 -13.36 13.14 0.78
CA TYR A 185 -12.31 12.31 1.32
C TYR A 185 -12.57 10.81 1.10
N ASP A 186 -11.48 10.05 1.15
CA ASP A 186 -11.45 8.60 1.30
C ASP A 186 -10.98 8.24 2.71
N MET A 187 -11.61 7.24 3.32
CA MET A 187 -11.26 6.77 4.67
C MET A 187 -10.82 5.30 4.60
N PHE A 188 -9.61 5.04 5.08
CA PHE A 188 -9.03 3.71 5.19
C PHE A 188 -8.84 3.36 6.66
N ILE A 189 -9.49 2.28 7.09
CA ILE A 189 -9.41 1.77 8.46
C ILE A 189 -8.48 0.57 8.44
N MET A 190 -7.42 0.55 9.25
CA MET A 190 -6.55 -0.63 9.41
C MET A 190 -6.95 -1.44 10.66
N PRO A 191 -7.73 -2.53 10.55
CA PRO A 191 -7.87 -3.51 11.62
C PRO A 191 -6.67 -4.47 11.59
N GLU A 192 -5.95 -4.58 12.69
CA GLU A 192 -5.12 -5.76 12.97
C GLU A 192 -5.95 -6.75 13.78
N SER A 193 -5.52 -8.01 13.82
CA SER A 193 -6.13 -9.14 14.55
C SER A 193 -6.43 -8.87 16.03
N GLU A 194 -5.82 -7.84 16.63
CA GLU A 194 -5.97 -7.46 18.05
C GLU A 194 -6.58 -6.06 18.27
N GLY A 195 -6.90 -5.28 17.22
CA GLY A 195 -7.58 -3.98 17.37
C GLY A 195 -7.29 -2.91 16.31
N LEU A 196 -8.03 -1.79 16.37
CA LEU A 196 -7.86 -0.63 15.48
C LEU A 196 -6.64 0.19 15.92
N ARG A 197 -5.60 0.25 15.08
CA ARG A 197 -4.33 0.95 15.41
C ARG A 197 -4.10 2.23 14.62
N SER A 198 -4.69 2.33 13.44
CA SER A 198 -4.64 3.55 12.64
C SER A 198 -5.82 3.73 11.71
N VAL A 199 -6.14 4.98 11.44
CA VAL A 199 -7.10 5.41 10.42
C VAL A 199 -6.41 6.45 9.55
N VAL A 200 -6.54 6.30 8.24
CA VAL A 200 -5.98 7.23 7.25
C VAL A 200 -7.13 7.84 6.49
N PHE A 201 -7.17 9.17 6.43
CA PHE A 201 -8.02 9.92 5.52
C PHE A 201 -7.16 10.47 4.40
N ILE A 202 -7.62 10.34 3.16
CA ILE A 202 -7.06 11.06 2.01
C ILE A 202 -8.12 12.09 1.60
N VAL A 203 -7.82 13.36 1.80
CA VAL A 203 -8.74 14.47 1.55
C VAL A 203 -8.35 15.16 0.25
N TYR A 204 -9.33 15.37 -0.64
CA TYR A 204 -9.16 16.02 -1.94
C TYR A 204 -9.12 17.54 -1.81
N ALA A 205 -8.18 18.02 -1.00
CA ALA A 205 -7.97 19.44 -0.76
C ALA A 205 -6.54 19.70 -0.32
N ASP A 206 -6.10 20.93 -0.56
CA ASP A 206 -4.80 21.41 -0.11
C ASP A 206 -4.69 21.40 1.41
N ARG A 207 -3.43 21.30 1.87
CA ARG A 207 -3.12 21.21 3.29
C ARG A 207 -3.64 22.41 4.09
N GLY A 208 -3.67 23.60 3.48
CA GLY A 208 -4.19 24.81 4.10
C GLY A 208 -5.67 24.67 4.48
N ALA A 209 -6.49 24.23 3.52
CA ALA A 209 -7.92 23.97 3.73
C ALA A 209 -8.15 22.84 4.74
N VAL A 210 -7.37 21.76 4.68
CA VAL A 210 -7.51 20.67 5.66
C VAL A 210 -7.14 21.11 7.08
N ARG A 211 -6.14 21.98 7.25
CA ARG A 211 -5.69 22.47 8.57
C ARG A 211 -6.66 23.45 9.24
N SER A 212 -7.48 24.16 8.47
CA SER A 212 -8.52 25.01 9.06
C SER A 212 -9.59 24.17 9.76
N VAL A 213 -9.81 22.94 9.26
CA VAL A 213 -10.81 21.98 9.77
C VAL A 213 -10.21 21.05 10.84
N VAL A 214 -9.04 20.46 10.56
CA VAL A 214 -8.38 19.46 11.43
C VAL A 214 -7.00 19.94 11.83
N ARG A 215 -6.76 20.07 13.14
CA ARG A 215 -5.44 20.45 13.67
C ARG A 215 -4.60 19.21 14.00
N PRO A 216 -3.28 19.24 13.74
CA PRO A 216 -2.39 18.17 14.20
C PRO A 216 -2.38 18.13 15.72
N ARG A 217 -2.42 16.91 16.29
CA ARG A 217 -2.40 16.66 17.73
C ARG A 217 -1.39 15.56 18.06
N LYS A 218 -0.65 15.72 19.14
CA LYS A 218 0.19 14.66 19.70
C LYS A 218 -0.17 14.51 21.18
N SER A 219 -0.71 13.36 21.52
CA SER A 219 -1.01 12.94 22.89
C SER A 219 -0.08 11.78 23.28
N MET A 220 -0.16 11.34 24.54
CA MET A 220 0.65 10.21 25.04
C MET A 220 0.39 8.93 24.22
N ASP A 221 -0.87 8.65 23.89
CA ASP A 221 -1.26 7.38 23.28
C ASP A 221 -1.47 7.47 21.76
N ILE A 222 -1.80 8.65 21.23
CA ILE A 222 -2.24 8.87 19.84
C ILE A 222 -1.59 10.12 19.24
N LYS A 223 -1.29 10.04 17.93
CA LYS A 223 -0.80 11.16 17.13
C LYS A 223 -1.66 11.31 15.86
N ILE A 224 -2.06 12.54 15.58
CA ILE A 224 -2.68 12.98 14.33
C ILE A 224 -1.60 13.68 13.52
N ILE A 225 -1.29 13.14 12.35
CA ILE A 225 -0.33 13.69 11.38
C ILE A 225 -1.12 14.17 10.17
N ILE A 226 -0.77 15.35 9.66
CA ILE A 226 -1.31 15.89 8.41
C ILE A 226 -0.12 16.10 7.47
N GLU A 227 -0.10 15.39 6.35
CA GLU A 227 0.98 15.42 5.36
C GLU A 227 0.39 15.58 3.96
N SER A 228 1.03 16.35 3.06
CA SER A 228 0.63 16.32 1.65
C SER A 228 1.16 15.06 0.99
N VAL A 229 0.40 14.54 0.03
CA VAL A 229 0.80 13.37 -0.75
C VAL A 229 1.87 13.80 -1.76
N PRO A 230 3.10 13.25 -1.71
CA PRO A 230 4.12 13.55 -2.71
C PRO A 230 3.72 13.01 -4.08
N THR A 231 4.05 13.73 -5.14
CA THR A 231 3.80 13.32 -6.53
C THR A 231 4.82 12.26 -6.96
N ASP A 232 4.40 11.27 -7.76
CA ASP A 232 5.30 10.24 -8.33
C ASP A 232 6.20 10.79 -9.45
N SER A 233 5.81 11.91 -10.06
CA SER A 233 6.54 12.60 -11.11
C SER A 233 6.59 14.10 -10.86
N ILE A 234 7.73 14.73 -11.13
CA ILE A 234 7.88 16.18 -10.98
C ILE A 234 7.21 16.85 -12.18
N LYS A 235 6.25 17.73 -11.91
CA LYS A 235 5.59 18.56 -12.94
C LYS A 235 5.97 20.02 -12.75
N PHE A 236 6.12 20.75 -13.86
CA PHE A 236 6.41 22.18 -13.87
C PHE A 236 5.17 22.93 -14.36
N VAL A 237 4.76 23.97 -13.64
CA VAL A 237 3.64 24.84 -14.00
C VAL A 237 4.12 26.28 -14.06
N GLU A 238 3.71 27.01 -15.09
CA GLU A 238 4.05 28.43 -15.23
C GLU A 238 3.50 29.26 -14.07
N LEU A 239 4.20 30.37 -13.76
CA LEU A 239 3.82 31.28 -12.67
C LEU A 239 2.56 32.13 -13.00
N THR A 240 2.06 32.06 -14.24
CA THR A 240 1.07 33.00 -14.78
C THR A 240 -0.38 32.56 -14.74
N GLU A 241 -0.76 31.29 -14.59
CA GLU A 241 -2.20 31.00 -14.50
C GLU A 241 -2.64 29.69 -13.85
N GLN A 242 -3.91 29.74 -13.49
CA GLN A 242 -4.75 28.81 -12.73
C GLN A 242 -4.65 27.37 -13.23
N GLU A 243 -5.02 26.45 -12.33
CA GLU A 243 -5.20 25.02 -12.57
C GLU A 243 -6.12 24.75 -13.78
N SER A 244 -5.56 24.85 -14.97
CA SER A 244 -6.08 24.18 -16.14
C SER A 244 -5.75 22.70 -15.92
N ALA A 245 -6.82 21.92 -15.81
CA ALA A 245 -6.80 20.47 -15.71
C ALA A 245 -5.69 19.92 -16.62
N GLU A 246 -4.79 19.18 -15.99
CA GLU A 246 -3.62 18.61 -16.62
C GLU A 246 -3.97 18.04 -17.99
N SER A 247 -3.16 18.42 -18.97
CA SER A 247 -2.99 17.77 -20.25
C SER A 247 -2.86 16.27 -20.02
N ILE A 248 -3.99 15.58 -20.11
CA ILE A 248 -4.01 14.13 -20.17
C ILE A 248 -3.38 13.80 -21.52
N SER A 249 -2.10 13.43 -21.47
CA SER A 249 -1.35 12.77 -22.53
C SER A 249 -2.31 11.90 -23.36
N ALA A 250 -2.50 12.24 -24.64
CA ALA A 250 -3.33 11.56 -25.64
C ALA A 250 -4.15 10.40 -25.05
N VAL A 251 -5.27 10.71 -24.39
CA VAL A 251 -6.16 9.70 -23.82
C VAL A 251 -6.50 8.76 -24.96
N LYS A 252 -6.13 7.49 -24.82
CA LYS A 252 -6.59 6.48 -25.77
C LYS A 252 -8.12 6.46 -25.68
N ASP A 253 -8.81 6.67 -26.80
CA ASP A 253 -10.29 6.70 -26.86
C ASP A 253 -10.98 5.39 -26.45
N ARG A 254 -10.18 4.34 -26.21
CA ARG A 254 -10.61 3.02 -25.75
C ARG A 254 -11.48 3.14 -24.50
N LYS A 255 -12.62 2.45 -24.50
CA LYS A 255 -13.52 2.36 -23.34
C LYS A 255 -13.16 1.16 -22.48
N LEU A 256 -13.30 1.31 -21.17
CA LEU A 256 -12.79 0.36 -20.18
C LEU A 256 -13.86 -0.10 -19.19
N ILE A 257 -13.74 -1.37 -18.80
CA ILE A 257 -14.41 -1.98 -17.65
C ILE A 257 -13.39 -2.06 -16.52
N VAL A 258 -13.68 -1.46 -15.38
CA VAL A 258 -12.76 -1.40 -14.23
C VAL A 258 -13.35 -2.16 -13.05
N GLY A 259 -12.67 -3.21 -12.59
CA GLY A 259 -13.02 -3.93 -11.36
C GLY A 259 -12.26 -3.39 -10.17
N ILE A 260 -12.94 -3.23 -9.04
CA ILE A 260 -12.36 -2.65 -7.83
C ILE A 260 -12.72 -3.49 -6.61
N ASP A 261 -11.69 -3.84 -5.85
CA ASP A 261 -11.81 -4.41 -4.49
C ASP A 261 -11.41 -3.31 -3.49
N PRO A 262 -12.36 -2.58 -2.89
CA PRO A 262 -12.07 -1.45 -2.02
C PRO A 262 -11.67 -1.92 -0.61
N GLY A 263 -10.56 -1.40 -0.10
CA GLY A 263 -10.06 -1.73 1.23
C GLY A 263 -8.77 -0.98 1.56
N ILE A 264 -8.11 -1.37 2.64
CA ILE A 264 -6.77 -0.84 2.98
C ILE A 264 -5.81 -1.10 1.83
N VAL A 265 -5.83 -2.33 1.32
CA VAL A 265 -5.24 -2.67 0.04
C VAL A 265 -6.41 -2.64 -0.94
N THR A 266 -6.33 -1.74 -1.91
CA THR A 266 -7.33 -1.66 -2.97
C THR A 266 -6.81 -2.43 -4.17
N GLY A 267 -7.60 -3.39 -4.67
CA GLY A 267 -7.33 -4.07 -5.93
C GLY A 267 -7.97 -3.31 -7.09
N VAL A 268 -7.29 -3.23 -8.23
CA VAL A 268 -7.77 -2.60 -9.47
C VAL A 268 -7.47 -3.52 -10.64
N ALA A 269 -8.51 -3.87 -11.40
CA ALA A 269 -8.41 -4.60 -12.66
C ALA A 269 -8.99 -3.76 -13.80
N VAL A 270 -8.26 -3.65 -14.91
CA VAL A 270 -8.68 -2.85 -16.07
C VAL A 270 -8.83 -3.79 -17.26
N LEU A 271 -10.02 -3.84 -17.83
CA LEU A 271 -10.38 -4.65 -18.99
C LEU A 271 -10.86 -3.76 -20.13
N ASP A 272 -10.62 -4.19 -21.37
CA ASP A 272 -11.31 -3.61 -22.53
C ASP A 272 -12.75 -4.15 -22.68
N LEU A 273 -13.48 -3.61 -23.66
CA LEU A 273 -14.84 -4.05 -23.98
C LEU A 273 -14.95 -5.46 -24.57
N ASN A 274 -13.83 -6.11 -24.89
CA ASN A 274 -13.75 -7.47 -25.40
C ASN A 274 -13.37 -8.47 -24.29
N GLY A 275 -13.13 -8.00 -23.08
CA GLY A 275 -12.78 -8.81 -21.91
C GLY A 275 -11.28 -9.13 -21.80
N ASN A 276 -10.41 -8.45 -22.55
CA ASN A 276 -8.97 -8.58 -22.39
C ASN A 276 -8.49 -7.75 -21.19
N VAL A 277 -7.70 -8.37 -20.30
CA VAL A 277 -7.11 -7.67 -19.16
C VAL A 277 -5.93 -6.81 -19.64
N LEU A 278 -6.05 -5.50 -19.47
CA LEU A 278 -5.00 -4.53 -19.82
C LEU A 278 -4.07 -4.25 -18.65
N ALA A 279 -4.60 -4.24 -17.43
CA ALA A 279 -3.83 -3.96 -16.22
C ALA A 279 -4.42 -4.66 -15.00
N LEU A 280 -3.54 -5.06 -14.09
CA LEU A 280 -3.90 -5.60 -12.78
C LEU A 280 -2.94 -5.05 -11.73
N HIS A 281 -3.49 -4.35 -10.74
CA HIS A 281 -2.72 -3.63 -9.74
C HIS A 281 -3.37 -3.76 -8.35
N SER A 282 -2.56 -3.69 -7.30
CA SER A 282 -3.03 -3.55 -5.93
C SER A 282 -2.08 -2.65 -5.14
N GLY A 283 -2.62 -1.89 -4.20
CA GLY A 283 -1.83 -0.92 -3.44
C GLY A 283 -2.49 -0.50 -2.14
N LYS A 284 -1.69 -0.07 -1.16
CA LYS A 284 -2.17 0.38 0.15
C LYS A 284 -2.62 1.84 0.11
N ASN A 285 -3.80 2.12 0.65
CA ASN A 285 -4.44 3.44 0.71
C ASN A 285 -4.48 4.12 -0.67
N LEU A 286 -4.88 3.39 -1.71
CA LEU A 286 -5.03 3.97 -3.04
C LEU A 286 -6.23 4.92 -3.06
N SER A 287 -5.97 6.21 -3.22
CA SER A 287 -7.02 7.22 -3.39
C SER A 287 -7.75 7.02 -4.72
N ARG A 288 -9.02 7.43 -4.81
CA ARG A 288 -9.79 7.39 -6.06
C ARG A 288 -9.05 8.05 -7.23
N ARG A 289 -8.45 9.23 -7.04
CA ARG A 289 -7.67 9.92 -8.08
C ARG A 289 -6.45 9.12 -8.51
N HIS A 290 -5.75 8.44 -7.60
CA HIS A 290 -4.63 7.56 -7.96
C HIS A 290 -5.13 6.38 -8.80
N VAL A 291 -6.26 5.75 -8.41
CA VAL A 291 -6.87 4.70 -9.24
C VAL A 291 -7.19 5.20 -10.64
N LEU A 292 -7.79 6.39 -10.76
CA LEU A 292 -8.09 6.99 -12.06
C LEU A 292 -6.83 7.30 -12.87
N LYS A 293 -5.75 7.77 -12.24
CA LYS A 293 -4.45 7.99 -12.89
C LYS A 293 -3.93 6.71 -13.54
N ILE A 294 -4.08 5.56 -12.87
CA ILE A 294 -3.73 4.24 -13.44
C ILE A 294 -4.66 3.90 -14.60
N VAL A 295 -5.98 4.03 -14.40
CA VAL A 295 -6.98 3.67 -15.41
C VAL A 295 -6.83 4.49 -16.70
N TYR A 296 -6.64 5.80 -16.59
CA TYR A 296 -6.54 6.71 -17.74
C TYR A 296 -5.32 6.47 -18.63
N GLN A 297 -4.28 5.76 -18.13
CA GLN A 297 -3.18 5.30 -18.99
C GLN A 297 -3.63 4.31 -20.06
N TYR A 298 -4.75 3.61 -19.82
CA TYR A 298 -5.27 2.57 -20.70
C TYR A 298 -6.51 3.00 -21.50
N GLY A 299 -7.23 4.04 -21.05
CA GLY A 299 -8.44 4.53 -21.69
C GLY A 299 -9.47 5.14 -20.73
N ILE A 300 -10.72 5.25 -21.17
CA ILE A 300 -11.81 5.92 -20.44
C ILE A 300 -12.66 4.88 -19.70
N PRO A 301 -12.79 4.94 -18.36
CA PRO A 301 -13.68 4.05 -17.62
C PRO A 301 -15.14 4.37 -17.91
N ILE A 302 -15.89 3.38 -18.37
CA ILE A 302 -17.33 3.50 -18.61
C ILE A 302 -18.16 2.67 -17.64
N LEU A 303 -17.54 1.65 -17.03
CA LEU A 303 -18.16 0.78 -16.06
C LEU A 303 -17.20 0.49 -14.92
N ILE A 304 -17.67 0.62 -13.68
CA ILE A 304 -16.97 0.23 -12.47
C ILE A 304 -17.70 -0.96 -11.85
N ALA A 305 -17.01 -2.08 -11.67
CA ALA A 305 -17.56 -3.31 -11.12
C ALA A 305 -17.00 -3.60 -9.73
N VAL A 306 -17.89 -4.06 -8.84
CA VAL A 306 -17.52 -4.61 -7.52
C VAL A 306 -17.96 -6.06 -7.40
N ASP A 307 -17.34 -6.80 -6.48
CA ASP A 307 -17.59 -8.22 -6.20
C ASP A 307 -18.69 -8.47 -5.15
N THR A 308 -19.20 -7.39 -4.55
CA THR A 308 -20.16 -7.40 -3.43
C THR A 308 -21.51 -6.83 -3.84
N ALA A 309 -22.59 -7.37 -3.27
CA ALA A 309 -23.95 -6.95 -3.59
C ALA A 309 -24.27 -5.53 -3.11
N LYS A 310 -23.62 -5.08 -2.04
CA LYS A 310 -23.71 -3.70 -1.54
C LYS A 310 -22.39 -2.97 -1.80
N PRO A 311 -22.31 -2.12 -2.84
CA PRO A 311 -21.10 -1.38 -3.12
C PRO A 311 -20.68 -0.46 -1.97
N SER A 312 -19.37 -0.38 -1.75
CA SER A 312 -18.79 0.59 -0.81
C SER A 312 -18.98 2.04 -1.28
N ASP A 313 -18.94 2.99 -0.35
CA ASP A 313 -18.98 4.42 -0.70
C ASP A 313 -17.81 4.82 -1.60
N TYR A 314 -16.65 4.18 -1.43
CA TYR A 314 -15.48 4.38 -2.30
C TYR A 314 -15.83 4.07 -3.77
N ALA A 315 -16.42 2.91 -4.04
CA ALA A 315 -16.78 2.50 -5.40
C ALA A 315 -17.89 3.40 -6.00
N LYS A 316 -18.90 3.76 -5.19
CA LYS A 316 -19.97 4.69 -5.61
C LYS A 316 -19.43 6.06 -5.99
N LYS A 317 -18.62 6.66 -5.11
CA LYS A 317 -18.03 7.97 -5.36
C LYS A 317 -17.09 7.96 -6.56
N LEU A 318 -16.32 6.88 -6.74
CA LEU A 318 -15.45 6.73 -7.90
C LEU A 318 -16.25 6.65 -9.20
N ALA A 319 -17.33 5.85 -9.24
CA ALA A 319 -18.20 5.73 -10.40
C ALA A 319 -18.85 7.08 -10.76
N ALA A 320 -19.33 7.81 -9.75
CA ALA A 320 -19.88 9.15 -9.90
C ALA A 320 -18.83 10.15 -10.43
N MET A 321 -17.59 10.09 -9.93
CA MET A 321 -16.50 10.99 -10.33
C MET A 321 -16.17 10.93 -11.82
N VAL A 322 -16.31 9.75 -12.45
CA VAL A 322 -16.04 9.56 -13.88
C VAL A 322 -17.29 9.42 -14.74
N GLY A 323 -18.49 9.49 -14.15
CA GLY A 323 -19.74 9.25 -14.86
C GLY A 323 -19.86 7.83 -15.44
N ALA A 324 -19.24 6.85 -14.77
CA ALA A 324 -19.32 5.44 -15.15
C ALA A 324 -20.49 4.74 -14.47
N VAL A 325 -20.99 3.70 -15.10
CA VAL A 325 -22.03 2.85 -14.52
C VAL A 325 -21.42 1.97 -13.42
N LEU A 326 -22.03 1.97 -12.23
CA LEU A 326 -21.63 1.07 -11.17
C LEU A 326 -22.36 -0.27 -11.33
N TYR A 327 -21.61 -1.35 -11.49
CA TYR A 327 -22.10 -2.72 -11.52
C TYR A 327 -21.82 -3.41 -10.18
N ASN A 328 -22.84 -4.10 -9.67
CA ASN A 328 -22.73 -4.98 -8.52
C ASN A 328 -23.57 -6.24 -8.73
N PRO A 329 -23.09 -7.42 -8.28
CA PRO A 329 -23.84 -8.66 -8.41
C PRO A 329 -25.05 -8.69 -7.45
N ASP A 330 -26.02 -9.57 -7.71
CA ASP A 330 -27.20 -9.76 -6.83
C ASP A 330 -26.83 -10.37 -5.46
N ARG A 331 -25.71 -11.12 -5.43
CA ARG A 331 -25.12 -11.71 -4.23
C ARG A 331 -23.62 -11.51 -4.24
N ASP A 332 -23.01 -11.53 -3.05
CA ASP A 332 -21.55 -11.50 -2.94
C ASP A 332 -20.92 -12.70 -3.66
N LEU A 333 -19.85 -12.45 -4.42
CA LEU A 333 -19.09 -13.51 -5.08
C LEU A 333 -18.32 -14.33 -4.06
N SER A 334 -18.44 -15.66 -4.13
CA SER A 334 -17.71 -16.56 -3.26
C SER A 334 -16.22 -16.62 -3.62
N ILE A 335 -15.37 -16.95 -2.63
CA ILE A 335 -13.92 -17.09 -2.84
C ILE A 335 -13.61 -18.14 -3.93
N ALA A 336 -14.39 -19.22 -3.98
CA ALA A 336 -14.26 -20.26 -4.98
C ALA A 336 -14.53 -19.72 -6.40
N GLU A 337 -15.64 -19.02 -6.60
CA GLU A 337 -15.98 -18.39 -7.89
C GLU A 337 -14.90 -17.39 -8.35
N LYS A 338 -14.42 -16.53 -7.43
CA LYS A 338 -13.35 -15.56 -7.74
C LYS A 338 -12.06 -16.25 -8.17
N SER A 339 -11.70 -17.33 -7.47
CA SER A 339 -10.47 -18.10 -7.75
C SER A 339 -10.57 -18.84 -9.08
N GLU A 340 -11.72 -19.43 -9.40
CA GLU A 340 -11.98 -20.08 -10.68
C GLU A 340 -11.84 -19.10 -11.85
N ILE A 341 -12.47 -17.92 -11.76
CA ILE A 341 -12.38 -16.86 -12.77
C ILE A 341 -10.92 -16.43 -12.96
N ALA A 342 -10.21 -16.16 -11.86
CA ALA A 342 -8.82 -15.72 -11.93
C ALA A 342 -7.90 -16.78 -12.55
N ILE A 343 -8.06 -18.07 -12.21
CA ILE A 343 -7.28 -19.17 -12.80
C ILE A 343 -7.58 -19.30 -14.28
N LYS A 344 -8.85 -19.23 -14.68
CA LYS A 344 -9.26 -19.30 -16.09
C LYS A 344 -8.60 -18.18 -16.91
N ILE A 345 -8.73 -16.93 -16.48
CA ILE A 345 -8.16 -15.77 -17.18
C ILE A 345 -6.64 -15.83 -17.21
N SER A 346 -6.00 -16.25 -16.11
CA SER A 346 -4.54 -16.41 -16.06
C SER A 346 -4.04 -17.42 -17.09
N ARG A 347 -4.80 -18.50 -17.34
CA ARG A 347 -4.48 -19.51 -18.37
C ARG A 347 -4.74 -19.01 -19.79
N GLU A 348 -5.87 -18.33 -20.01
CA GLU A 348 -6.30 -17.89 -21.35
C GLU A 348 -5.52 -16.66 -21.86
N GLN A 349 -5.20 -15.72 -20.97
CA GLN A 349 -4.63 -14.42 -21.33
C GLN A 349 -3.20 -14.20 -20.79
N GLY A 350 -2.63 -15.18 -20.06
CA GLY A 350 -1.27 -15.08 -19.51
C GLY A 350 -1.11 -14.05 -18.39
N VAL A 351 -2.21 -13.65 -17.74
CA VAL A 351 -2.21 -12.64 -16.68
C VAL A 351 -1.67 -13.23 -15.36
N THR A 352 -0.82 -12.50 -14.66
CA THR A 352 -0.28 -12.92 -13.36
C THR A 352 -1.04 -12.25 -12.21
N VAL A 353 -1.80 -13.04 -11.45
CA VAL A 353 -2.48 -12.59 -10.23
C VAL A 353 -1.58 -12.83 -9.01
N LYS A 354 -1.11 -11.74 -8.38
CA LYS A 354 -0.10 -11.82 -7.30
C LYS A 354 -0.69 -11.91 -5.90
N ASP A 355 -1.89 -11.36 -5.70
CA ASP A 355 -2.52 -11.26 -4.38
C ASP A 355 -4.05 -11.40 -4.44
N PRO A 356 -4.71 -11.65 -3.29
CA PRO A 356 -6.16 -11.80 -3.23
C PRO A 356 -6.95 -10.56 -3.66
N HIS A 357 -6.42 -9.34 -3.48
CA HIS A 357 -7.13 -8.12 -3.85
C HIS A 357 -7.14 -7.94 -5.38
N MET A 358 -6.03 -8.25 -6.04
CA MET A 358 -5.99 -8.36 -7.50
C MET A 358 -6.99 -9.42 -8.01
N ARG A 359 -7.04 -10.59 -7.36
CA ARG A 359 -7.98 -11.67 -7.73
C ARG A 359 -9.43 -11.19 -7.65
N ASP A 360 -9.80 -10.53 -6.56
CA ASP A 360 -11.17 -10.13 -6.27
C ASP A 360 -11.60 -8.99 -7.22
N ALA A 361 -10.73 -8.01 -7.48
CA ALA A 361 -10.95 -6.96 -8.48
C ALA A 361 -11.10 -7.52 -9.91
N LEU A 362 -10.26 -8.49 -10.28
CA LEU A 362 -10.34 -9.15 -11.59
C LEU A 362 -11.65 -9.93 -11.75
N ALA A 363 -12.05 -10.66 -10.72
CA ALA A 363 -13.30 -11.40 -10.72
C ALA A 363 -14.51 -10.48 -10.88
N ALA A 364 -14.53 -9.33 -10.18
CA ALA A 364 -15.57 -8.32 -10.32
C ALA A 364 -15.67 -7.80 -11.77
N ALA A 365 -14.55 -7.36 -12.35
CA ALA A 365 -14.51 -6.85 -13.72
C ALA A 365 -15.01 -7.89 -14.72
N TYR A 366 -14.45 -9.11 -14.66
CA TYR A 366 -14.76 -10.14 -15.64
C TYR A 366 -16.19 -10.67 -15.50
N LYS A 367 -16.71 -10.79 -14.27
CA LYS A 367 -18.12 -11.18 -14.06
C LYS A 367 -19.07 -10.18 -14.70
N SER A 368 -18.80 -8.88 -14.55
CA SER A 368 -19.59 -7.82 -15.18
C SER A 368 -19.54 -7.91 -16.71
N PHE A 369 -18.36 -8.17 -17.27
CA PHE A 369 -18.17 -8.39 -18.71
C PHE A 369 -18.98 -9.59 -19.22
N ILE A 370 -18.91 -10.75 -18.56
CA ILE A 370 -19.64 -11.95 -18.97
C ILE A 370 -21.15 -11.72 -18.98
N GLN A 371 -21.69 -10.94 -18.04
CA GLN A 371 -23.12 -10.61 -18.02
C GLN A 371 -23.52 -9.63 -19.13
N LEU A 372 -22.63 -8.72 -19.51
CA LEU A 372 -22.87 -7.74 -20.57
C LEU A 372 -22.59 -8.29 -21.97
N LYS A 373 -21.72 -9.29 -22.09
CA LYS A 373 -21.25 -9.85 -23.36
C LYS A 373 -22.38 -10.16 -24.35
N PRO A 374 -23.49 -10.85 -23.99
CA PRO A 374 -24.57 -11.12 -24.94
C PRO A 374 -25.23 -9.86 -25.50
N LYS A 375 -25.25 -8.76 -24.75
CA LYS A 375 -25.77 -7.46 -25.22
C LYS A 375 -24.75 -6.76 -26.11
N LEU A 376 -23.48 -6.78 -25.73
CA LEU A 376 -22.40 -6.14 -26.48
C LEU A 376 -22.15 -6.82 -27.83
N ASP A 377 -22.25 -8.15 -27.88
CA ASP A 377 -22.09 -8.93 -29.12
C ASP A 377 -23.19 -8.58 -30.14
N ARG A 378 -24.45 -8.40 -29.69
CA ARG A 378 -25.56 -7.95 -30.55
C ARG A 378 -25.32 -6.55 -31.13
N VAL A 379 -24.84 -5.62 -30.29
CA VAL A 379 -24.49 -4.26 -30.74
C VAL A 379 -23.37 -4.32 -31.77
N GLU A 380 -22.37 -5.15 -31.54
CA GLU A 380 -21.27 -5.33 -32.48
C GLU A 380 -21.77 -5.89 -33.82
N GLU A 381 -22.63 -6.91 -33.84
CA GLU A 381 -23.20 -7.47 -35.07
C GLU A 381 -24.07 -6.46 -35.86
N GLU A 382 -24.79 -5.58 -35.17
CA GLU A 382 -25.61 -4.54 -35.79
C GLU A 382 -24.75 -3.38 -36.34
N VAL A 383 -23.73 -2.93 -35.60
CA VAL A 383 -22.89 -1.77 -35.96
C VAL A 383 -21.76 -2.12 -36.94
N LYS A 384 -21.22 -3.35 -36.87
CA LYS A 384 -20.12 -3.81 -37.74
C LYS A 384 -20.48 -3.81 -39.22
N ARG A 385 -21.77 -3.79 -39.56
CA ARG A 385 -22.28 -3.64 -40.92
C ARG A 385 -22.20 -2.22 -41.49
N ALA A 386 -22.03 -1.19 -40.65
CA ALA A 386 -22.11 0.20 -41.08
C ALA A 386 -20.86 1.04 -40.70
N TYR A 387 -20.33 0.93 -39.47
CA TYR A 387 -19.26 1.84 -38.99
C TYR A 387 -18.30 1.18 -37.97
N VAL A 388 -17.20 0.58 -38.45
CA VAL A 388 -16.22 -0.16 -37.61
C VAL A 388 -15.58 0.72 -36.52
N ARG A 389 -15.35 2.02 -36.79
CA ARG A 389 -14.71 2.94 -35.85
C ARG A 389 -15.58 3.38 -34.68
N ALA A 390 -16.89 3.13 -34.72
CA ALA A 390 -17.83 3.63 -33.72
C ALA A 390 -18.46 2.52 -32.84
N ILE A 391 -17.97 1.28 -32.96
CA ILE A 391 -18.45 0.12 -32.19
C ILE A 391 -18.25 0.35 -30.69
N ASP A 392 -17.09 0.85 -30.27
CA ASP A 392 -16.77 1.06 -28.85
C ASP A 392 -17.65 2.16 -28.23
N ASP A 393 -17.97 3.21 -28.99
CA ASP A 393 -18.85 4.28 -28.54
C ASP A 393 -20.31 3.80 -28.44
N ALA A 394 -20.79 3.02 -29.42
CA ALA A 394 -22.12 2.41 -29.37
C ALA A 394 -22.25 1.45 -28.17
N LYS A 395 -21.25 0.58 -27.94
CA LYS A 395 -21.18 -0.30 -26.77
C LYS A 395 -21.21 0.49 -25.46
N ALA A 396 -20.50 1.61 -25.38
CA ALA A 396 -20.50 2.47 -24.19
C ALA A 396 -21.87 3.10 -23.90
N LEU A 397 -22.60 3.55 -24.92
CA LEU A 397 -23.95 4.11 -24.75
C LEU A 397 -24.95 3.06 -24.25
N VAL A 398 -24.86 1.83 -24.75
CA VAL A 398 -25.69 0.72 -24.27
C VAL A 398 -25.39 0.35 -22.83
N ILE A 399 -24.12 0.37 -22.43
CA ILE A 399 -23.73 0.16 -21.03
C ILE A 399 -24.31 1.25 -20.12
N LYS A 400 -24.38 2.50 -20.59
CA LYS A 400 -25.03 3.63 -19.89
C LYS A 400 -26.56 3.53 -19.80
N GLY A 401 -27.16 2.47 -20.36
CA GLY A 401 -28.59 2.19 -20.23
C GLY A 401 -29.43 2.60 -21.44
N MET A 402 -28.82 3.06 -22.53
CA MET A 402 -29.55 3.35 -23.77
C MET A 402 -29.99 2.06 -24.48
N SER A 403 -31.09 2.13 -25.21
CA SER A 403 -31.51 1.03 -26.08
C SER A 403 -30.53 0.89 -27.26
N ILE A 404 -30.41 -0.32 -27.79
CA ILE A 404 -29.49 -0.61 -28.91
C ILE A 404 -29.79 0.30 -30.11
N LYS A 405 -31.08 0.48 -30.45
CA LYS A 405 -31.51 1.37 -31.54
C LYS A 405 -31.08 2.82 -31.33
N GLN A 406 -31.36 3.38 -30.14
CA GLN A 406 -30.98 4.77 -29.81
C GLN A 406 -29.46 4.96 -29.83
N ALA A 407 -28.69 3.99 -29.33
CA ALA A 407 -27.23 4.06 -29.34
C ALA A 407 -26.67 4.06 -30.77
N ILE A 408 -27.28 3.31 -31.69
CA ILE A 408 -26.91 3.29 -33.11
C ILE A 408 -27.26 4.62 -33.78
N ASP A 409 -28.47 5.14 -33.53
CA ASP A 409 -28.94 6.41 -34.12
C ASP A 409 -28.10 7.61 -33.66
N GLU A 410 -27.67 7.63 -32.39
CA GLU A 410 -26.82 8.70 -31.87
C GLU A 410 -25.39 8.63 -32.42
N VAL A 411 -24.90 7.43 -32.68
CA VAL A 411 -23.59 7.22 -33.30
C VAL A 411 -23.61 7.55 -34.79
N SER A 412 -24.67 7.17 -35.52
CA SER A 412 -24.82 7.52 -36.94
C SER A 412 -25.03 9.02 -37.14
N GLY A 413 -25.83 9.68 -36.29
CA GLY A 413 -26.04 11.12 -36.32
C GLY A 413 -24.77 11.94 -36.07
N ARG A 414 -23.79 11.42 -35.33
CA ARG A 414 -22.47 12.08 -35.16
C ARG A 414 -21.56 11.95 -36.37
N ILE A 415 -21.80 10.97 -37.25
CA ILE A 415 -21.01 10.73 -38.47
C ILE A 415 -21.59 11.53 -39.65
N GLU A 416 -22.90 11.75 -39.70
CA GLU A 416 -23.57 12.55 -40.76
C GLU A 416 -23.31 14.08 -40.66
N VAL A 417 -22.77 14.59 -39.54
CA VAL A 417 -22.57 16.05 -39.29
C VAL A 417 -21.24 16.58 -39.83
N GLN A 418 -20.57 15.89 -40.76
CA GLN A 418 -19.62 16.58 -41.66
C GLN A 418 -20.35 16.97 -42.94
N PRO A 419 -20.94 18.18 -43.03
CA PRO A 419 -21.46 18.64 -44.31
C PRO A 419 -20.27 18.84 -45.25
N GLN A 420 -20.09 17.92 -46.20
CA GLN A 420 -19.50 18.29 -47.47
C GLN A 420 -20.43 19.37 -48.06
N GLN A 421 -19.98 20.62 -48.08
CA GLN A 421 -20.67 21.65 -48.84
C GLN A 421 -20.68 21.23 -50.30
N GLU A 422 -21.84 20.78 -50.79
CA GLU A 422 -22.14 20.79 -52.21
C GLU A 422 -22.12 22.25 -52.68
N VAL A 423 -21.02 22.64 -53.31
CA VAL A 423 -20.95 23.92 -54.03
C VAL A 423 -21.84 23.79 -55.26
N LYS A 424 -23.01 24.44 -55.23
CA LYS A 424 -23.81 24.67 -56.43
C LYS A 424 -23.00 25.51 -57.42
N LEU A 425 -22.57 24.88 -58.51
CA LEU A 425 -21.99 25.57 -59.65
C LEU A 425 -23.07 26.43 -60.32
N VAL A 426 -22.98 27.74 -60.13
CA VAL A 426 -23.65 28.72 -61.00
C VAL A 426 -22.77 28.87 -62.24
N SER A 427 -23.33 28.56 -63.41
CA SER A 427 -22.68 28.73 -64.71
C SER A 427 -22.37 30.21 -64.95
N PRO A 428 -21.10 30.61 -65.18
CA PRO A 428 -20.80 31.98 -65.58
C PRO A 428 -20.91 32.11 -67.10
N GLU A 429 -21.64 33.13 -67.54
CA GLU A 429 -21.58 33.66 -68.90
C GLU A 429 -20.13 34.06 -69.21
N LYS A 430 -19.66 33.68 -70.41
CA LYS A 430 -18.31 33.99 -70.89
C LYS A 430 -18.18 35.51 -71.09
N CYS A 431 -17.20 36.11 -70.42
CA CYS A 431 -16.66 37.41 -70.78
C CYS A 431 -15.19 37.21 -71.15
N GLU A 432 -14.82 37.52 -72.38
CA GLU A 432 -13.43 37.53 -72.85
C GLU A 432 -12.73 38.79 -72.29
N CYS A 433 -11.86 38.60 -71.31
CA CYS A 433 -10.77 39.53 -71.00
C CYS A 433 -9.57 38.74 -70.45
N GLU A 434 -8.46 39.42 -70.13
CA GLU A 434 -7.14 38.86 -69.76
C GLU A 434 -7.10 37.83 -68.59
N CYS A 435 -8.26 37.44 -68.05
CA CYS A 435 -8.42 36.42 -67.02
C CYS A 435 -8.17 34.97 -67.48
N ASP A 436 -8.25 34.65 -68.77
CA ASP A 436 -8.09 33.25 -69.24
C ASP A 436 -6.64 32.73 -69.11
N LYS A 437 -5.64 33.59 -69.32
CA LYS A 437 -4.22 33.20 -69.15
C LYS A 437 -3.87 32.90 -67.69
N LEU A 438 -4.41 33.69 -66.77
CA LEU A 438 -4.22 33.49 -65.33
C LEU A 438 -4.94 32.22 -64.87
N ARG A 439 -6.10 31.92 -65.44
CA ARG A 439 -6.89 30.72 -65.15
C ARG A 439 -6.17 29.45 -65.61
N ASP A 440 -5.54 29.48 -66.78
CA ASP A 440 -4.71 28.37 -67.29
C ASP A 440 -3.46 28.14 -66.44
N GLU A 441 -2.83 29.22 -65.92
CA GLU A 441 -1.70 29.10 -64.98
C GLU A 441 -2.14 28.47 -63.65
N TYR A 442 -3.27 28.90 -63.07
CA TYR A 442 -3.80 28.31 -61.85
C TYR A 442 -4.25 26.85 -62.05
N GLU A 443 -4.83 26.49 -63.19
CA GLU A 443 -5.17 25.10 -63.49
C GLU A 443 -3.94 24.20 -63.60
N ASN A 444 -2.85 24.70 -64.18
CA ASN A 444 -1.59 23.95 -64.24
C ASN A 444 -0.96 23.78 -62.85
N VAL A 445 -0.99 24.81 -62.00
CA VAL A 445 -0.52 24.72 -60.61
C VAL A 445 -1.36 23.70 -59.81
N ILE A 446 -2.68 23.71 -59.99
CA ILE A 446 -3.58 22.75 -59.34
C ILE A 446 -3.30 21.32 -59.80
N LYS A 447 -3.02 21.10 -61.10
CA LYS A 447 -2.63 19.77 -61.61
C LYS A 447 -1.32 19.27 -60.99
N VAL A 448 -0.32 20.13 -60.88
CA VAL A 448 0.98 19.78 -60.27
C VAL A 448 0.81 19.47 -58.78
N LEU A 449 0.05 20.30 -58.05
CA LEU A 449 -0.22 20.07 -56.64
C LEU A 449 -1.02 18.78 -56.39
N ASN A 450 -2.02 18.49 -57.23
CA ASN A 450 -2.79 17.25 -57.13
C ASN A 450 -1.92 16.01 -57.40
N ALA A 451 -1.02 16.08 -58.39
CA ALA A 451 -0.06 15.00 -58.64
C ALA A 451 0.90 14.79 -57.47
N GLU A 452 1.34 15.87 -56.80
CA GLU A 452 2.19 15.76 -55.61
C GLU A 452 1.42 15.22 -54.39
N ILE A 453 0.16 15.60 -54.21
CA ILE A 453 -0.73 15.02 -53.18
C ILE A 453 -0.91 13.52 -53.41
N GLU A 454 -1.11 13.10 -54.65
CA GLU A 454 -1.29 11.68 -54.99
C GLU A 454 0.00 10.87 -54.72
N ARG A 455 1.16 11.44 -55.06
CA ARG A 455 2.48 10.88 -54.75
C ARG A 455 2.71 10.80 -53.23
N LEU A 456 2.41 11.86 -52.48
CA LEU A 456 2.55 11.90 -51.02
C LEU A 456 1.61 10.91 -50.33
N ASN A 457 0.37 10.76 -50.80
CA ASN A 457 -0.58 9.78 -50.29
C ASN A 457 -0.09 8.34 -50.53
N LYS A 458 0.51 8.07 -51.68
CA LYS A 458 1.11 6.76 -51.97
C LYS A 458 2.28 6.46 -51.04
N LEU A 459 3.18 7.43 -50.84
CA LEU A 459 4.30 7.30 -49.90
C LEU A 459 3.83 7.13 -48.44
N TYR A 460 2.77 7.85 -48.06
CA TYR A 460 2.17 7.75 -46.73
C TYR A 460 1.61 6.35 -46.47
N ASN A 461 0.89 5.76 -47.44
CA ASN A 461 0.36 4.41 -47.31
C ASN A 461 1.46 3.35 -47.24
N GLU A 462 2.49 3.44 -48.09
CA GLU A 462 3.65 2.51 -48.04
C GLU A 462 4.42 2.62 -46.72
N THR A 463 4.59 3.83 -46.20
CA THR A 463 5.27 4.06 -44.92
C THR A 463 4.42 3.52 -43.76
N ARG A 464 3.10 3.70 -43.82
CA ARG A 464 2.18 3.19 -42.82
C ARG A 464 2.17 1.66 -42.76
N GLU A 465 2.13 0.98 -43.90
CA GLU A 465 2.19 -0.49 -43.95
C GLU A 465 3.49 -1.02 -43.33
N ARG A 466 4.64 -0.40 -43.64
CA ARG A 466 5.92 -0.76 -43.01
C ARG A 466 5.93 -0.56 -41.50
N VAL A 467 5.29 0.50 -41.01
CA VAL A 467 5.17 0.75 -39.56
C VAL A 467 4.27 -0.29 -38.90
N GLU A 468 3.16 -0.67 -39.54
CA GLU A 468 2.27 -1.72 -39.03
C GLU A 468 2.97 -3.10 -38.98
N GLU A 469 3.79 -3.44 -39.98
CA GLU A 469 4.62 -4.65 -39.96
C GLU A 469 5.68 -4.63 -38.84
N LEU A 470 6.38 -3.50 -38.66
CA LEU A 470 7.38 -3.35 -37.59
C LEU A 470 6.76 -3.44 -36.20
N ILE A 471 5.58 -2.86 -36.00
CA ILE A 471 4.85 -2.95 -34.72
C ILE A 471 4.45 -4.40 -34.45
N ASN A 472 3.92 -5.13 -35.44
CA ASN A 472 3.54 -6.53 -35.26
C ASN A 472 4.74 -7.42 -34.92
N ASN A 473 5.88 -7.21 -35.58
CA ASN A 473 7.10 -7.96 -35.29
C ASN A 473 7.64 -7.66 -33.89
N TYR A 474 7.63 -6.38 -33.48
CA TYR A 474 8.01 -5.97 -32.14
C TYR A 474 7.08 -6.57 -31.07
N ASP A 475 5.77 -6.60 -31.30
CA ASP A 475 4.80 -7.21 -30.40
C ASP A 475 5.04 -8.72 -30.21
N ILE A 476 5.39 -9.44 -31.28
CA ILE A 476 5.74 -10.86 -31.23
C ILE A 476 7.01 -11.07 -30.40
N GLU A 477 8.01 -10.23 -30.58
CA GLU A 477 9.30 -10.32 -29.89
C GLU A 477 9.15 -10.00 -28.40
N VAL A 478 8.41 -8.95 -28.06
CA VAL A 478 8.07 -8.59 -26.68
C VAL A 478 7.29 -9.71 -25.98
N ARG A 479 6.34 -10.36 -26.66
CA ARG A 479 5.61 -11.50 -26.10
C ARG A 479 6.53 -12.69 -25.83
N LYS A 480 7.47 -13.00 -26.74
CA LYS A 480 8.47 -14.05 -26.53
C LYS A 480 9.34 -13.73 -25.31
N ASP A 481 9.84 -12.51 -25.19
CA ASP A 481 10.67 -12.08 -24.07
C ASP A 481 9.93 -12.08 -22.73
N GLN A 482 8.63 -11.79 -22.72
CA GLN A 482 7.79 -11.90 -21.53
C GLN A 482 7.60 -13.35 -21.10
N VAL A 483 7.34 -14.25 -22.05
CA VAL A 483 7.21 -15.69 -21.76
C VAL A 483 8.54 -16.23 -21.22
N VAL A 484 9.66 -15.90 -21.85
CA VAL A 484 11.00 -16.29 -21.41
C VAL A 484 11.29 -15.78 -19.99
N ARG A 485 11.01 -14.51 -19.70
CA ARG A 485 11.18 -13.95 -18.35
C ARG A 485 10.29 -14.63 -17.31
N SER A 486 9.05 -14.97 -17.66
CA SER A 486 8.15 -15.66 -16.72
C SER A 486 8.60 -17.10 -16.44
N LEU A 487 9.15 -17.79 -17.44
CA LEU A 487 9.75 -19.12 -17.27
C LEU A 487 11.01 -19.07 -16.40
N TYR A 488 11.91 -18.11 -16.60
CA TYR A 488 13.09 -17.93 -15.74
C TYR A 488 12.71 -17.64 -14.28
N ALA A 489 11.74 -16.73 -14.05
CA ALA A 489 11.26 -16.46 -12.70
C ALA A 489 10.62 -17.69 -12.03
N ARG A 490 9.99 -18.57 -12.82
CA ARG A 490 9.44 -19.83 -12.32
C ARG A 490 10.53 -20.83 -11.95
N ILE A 491 11.61 -20.88 -12.73
CA ILE A 491 12.79 -21.71 -12.44
C ILE A 491 13.42 -21.24 -11.13
N ASP A 492 13.68 -19.95 -10.96
CA ASP A 492 14.27 -19.39 -9.73
C ASP A 492 13.43 -19.71 -8.48
N MET A 493 12.10 -19.62 -8.58
CA MET A 493 11.22 -19.98 -7.47
C MET A 493 11.30 -21.48 -7.12
N LEU A 494 11.28 -22.34 -8.14
CA LEU A 494 11.36 -23.79 -7.95
C LEU A 494 12.71 -24.21 -7.37
N GLU A 495 13.80 -23.58 -7.80
CA GLU A 495 15.13 -23.80 -7.25
C GLU A 495 15.20 -23.37 -5.78
N GLY A 496 14.65 -22.21 -5.44
CA GLY A 496 14.56 -21.75 -4.05
C GLY A 496 13.73 -22.67 -3.16
N ASP A 497 12.65 -23.25 -3.67
CA ASP A 497 11.85 -24.22 -2.92
C ASP A 497 12.60 -25.56 -2.74
N ILE A 498 13.34 -26.02 -3.75
CA ILE A 498 14.22 -27.20 -3.62
C ILE A 498 15.25 -27.00 -2.52
N GLU A 499 15.87 -25.83 -2.42
CA GLU A 499 16.82 -25.53 -1.34
C GLU A 499 16.17 -25.56 0.04
N LYS A 500 14.98 -24.96 0.19
CA LYS A 500 14.23 -25.02 1.46
C LYS A 500 13.90 -26.46 1.85
N TYR A 501 13.46 -27.28 0.90
CA TYR A 501 13.16 -28.69 1.17
C TYR A 501 14.41 -29.48 1.54
N LYS A 502 15.56 -29.24 0.89
CA LYS A 502 16.85 -29.85 1.26
C LYS A 502 17.28 -29.49 2.68
N LEU A 503 17.16 -28.20 3.06
CA LEU A 503 17.45 -27.76 4.42
C LEU A 503 16.51 -28.43 5.44
N ARG A 504 15.21 -28.54 5.11
CA ARG A 504 14.24 -29.19 5.99
C ARG A 504 14.53 -30.67 6.17
N ILE A 505 14.92 -31.38 5.12
CA ILE A 505 15.33 -32.79 5.20
C ILE A 505 16.53 -32.91 6.13
N LYS A 506 17.56 -32.07 5.96
CA LYS A 506 18.75 -32.08 6.81
C LYS A 506 18.44 -31.80 8.29
N ASP A 507 17.54 -30.86 8.57
CA ASP A 507 17.08 -30.58 9.93
C ASP A 507 16.33 -31.77 10.54
N LEU A 508 15.46 -32.43 9.75
CA LEU A 508 14.76 -33.62 10.19
C LEU A 508 15.72 -34.78 10.46
N GLU A 509 16.72 -35.00 9.60
CA GLU A 509 17.77 -36.01 9.80
C GLU A 509 18.61 -35.73 11.06
N ASN A 510 18.92 -34.46 11.34
CA ASN A 510 19.59 -34.06 12.58
C ASN A 510 18.70 -34.33 13.80
N ASN A 511 17.42 -34.00 13.73
CA ASN A 511 16.46 -34.27 14.80
C ASN A 511 16.32 -35.77 15.08
N ILE A 512 16.26 -36.60 14.03
CA ILE A 512 16.24 -38.07 14.16
C ILE A 512 17.52 -38.56 14.82
N ARG A 513 18.70 -38.08 14.40
CA ARG A 513 19.98 -38.44 15.04
C ARG A 513 20.03 -38.06 16.51
N ASN A 514 19.54 -36.87 16.86
CA ASN A 514 19.46 -36.41 18.25
C ASN A 514 18.48 -37.25 19.07
N LEU A 515 17.35 -37.66 18.50
CA LEU A 515 16.43 -38.59 19.16
C LEU A 515 17.08 -39.96 19.39
N MET A 516 17.81 -40.48 18.40
CA MET A 516 18.55 -41.74 18.55
C MET A 516 19.63 -41.66 19.63
N SER A 517 20.41 -40.57 19.69
CA SER A 517 21.41 -40.40 20.74
C SER A 517 20.78 -40.31 22.13
N ASN A 518 19.68 -39.56 22.27
CA ASN A 518 18.93 -39.47 23.52
C ASN A 518 18.37 -40.84 23.95
N PHE A 519 17.89 -41.64 23.00
CA PHE A 519 17.41 -43.00 23.27
C PHE A 519 18.53 -43.94 23.73
N LEU A 520 19.72 -43.85 23.12
CA LEU A 520 20.89 -44.63 23.56
C LEU A 520 21.34 -44.25 24.99
N GLU A 521 21.29 -42.96 25.33
CA GLU A 521 21.63 -42.49 26.68
C GLU A 521 20.58 -42.90 27.72
N TYR A 522 19.31 -42.98 27.33
CA TYR A 522 18.25 -43.57 28.14
C TYR A 522 18.49 -45.06 28.41
N LEU A 523 18.84 -45.85 27.38
CA LEU A 523 19.18 -47.27 27.54
C LEU A 523 20.39 -47.50 28.46
N ARG A 524 21.33 -46.55 28.48
CA ARG A 524 22.48 -46.55 29.41
C ARG A 524 22.12 -46.14 30.83
N GLY A 525 20.89 -45.68 31.09
CA GLY A 525 20.40 -45.27 32.41
C GLY A 525 20.79 -43.83 32.82
N ASN A 526 21.27 -43.02 31.88
CA ASN A 526 21.70 -41.63 32.11
C ASN A 526 20.58 -40.61 31.93
N LYS A 527 19.46 -41.01 31.32
CA LYS A 527 18.28 -40.16 31.09
C LYS A 527 17.01 -40.80 31.63
N TYR A 528 16.07 -39.96 32.05
CA TYR A 528 14.67 -40.32 32.29
C TYR A 528 13.84 -40.03 31.03
N VAL A 529 12.79 -40.83 30.82
CA VAL A 529 11.76 -40.56 29.81
C VAL A 529 10.53 -39.98 30.50
N LEU A 530 10.18 -38.76 30.13
CA LEU A 530 8.91 -38.16 30.48
C LEU A 530 7.83 -38.62 29.50
N ILE A 531 6.72 -39.13 30.03
CA ILE A 531 5.57 -39.55 29.23
C ILE A 531 4.37 -38.74 29.68
N ARG A 532 3.72 -38.04 28.75
CA ARG A 532 2.50 -37.30 29.05
C ARG A 532 1.32 -38.25 29.24
N TYR A 533 0.58 -38.06 30.33
CA TYR A 533 -0.66 -38.77 30.54
C TYR A 533 -1.74 -38.32 29.56
N SER A 534 -2.49 -39.28 29.01
CA SER A 534 -3.69 -39.04 28.21
C SER A 534 -4.76 -40.06 28.61
N GLU A 535 -6.03 -39.65 28.58
CA GLU A 535 -7.17 -40.53 28.86
C GLU A 535 -7.19 -41.69 27.84
N GLY A 536 -6.73 -42.87 28.27
CA GLY A 536 -6.55 -44.05 27.40
C GLY A 536 -5.20 -44.77 27.57
N LEU A 537 -4.22 -44.17 28.26
CA LEU A 537 -2.96 -44.86 28.57
C LEU A 537 -3.12 -45.88 29.70
N ASP A 538 -2.62 -47.09 29.51
CA ASP A 538 -2.51 -48.09 30.58
C ASP A 538 -1.33 -47.76 31.52
N LEU A 539 -1.67 -47.31 32.73
CA LEU A 539 -0.68 -46.92 33.75
C LEU A 539 0.22 -48.09 34.17
N ASN A 540 -0.26 -49.34 34.08
CA ASN A 540 0.55 -50.52 34.42
C ASN A 540 1.69 -50.72 33.41
N SER A 541 1.43 -50.46 32.14
CA SER A 541 2.42 -50.55 31.07
C SER A 541 3.53 -49.49 31.19
N ILE A 542 3.22 -48.31 31.74
CA ILE A 542 4.21 -47.23 31.95
C ILE A 542 5.19 -47.56 33.09
N VAL A 543 4.71 -48.19 34.16
CA VAL A 543 5.56 -48.55 35.31
C VAL A 543 6.57 -49.63 34.96
N GLN A 544 6.29 -50.47 33.97
CA GLN A 544 7.25 -51.45 33.45
C GLN A 544 8.42 -50.80 32.71
N ILE A 545 8.28 -49.54 32.29
CA ILE A 545 9.34 -48.80 31.60
C ILE A 545 10.33 -48.28 32.66
N HIS A 546 11.55 -48.84 32.68
CA HIS A 546 12.62 -48.37 33.57
C HIS A 546 12.96 -46.90 33.33
N ASN A 547 13.17 -46.12 34.39
CA ASN A 547 13.46 -44.68 34.29
C ASN A 547 12.39 -43.88 33.51
N SER A 548 11.11 -44.25 33.64
CA SER A 548 9.99 -43.42 33.20
C SER A 548 9.51 -42.50 34.32
N ILE A 549 9.03 -41.30 33.96
CA ILE A 549 8.35 -40.39 34.87
C ILE A 549 7.10 -39.88 34.16
N LEU A 550 5.95 -39.98 34.85
CA LEU A 550 4.68 -39.57 34.29
C LEU A 550 4.53 -38.04 34.41
N VAL A 551 4.07 -37.40 33.33
CA VAL A 551 3.74 -35.98 33.30
C VAL A 551 2.23 -35.83 33.29
N MET A 552 1.68 -35.09 34.25
CA MET A 552 0.22 -34.91 34.39
C MET A 552 -0.16 -33.47 34.74
N SER A 553 -1.41 -33.09 34.50
CA SER A 553 -2.00 -31.90 35.13
C SER A 553 -2.43 -32.18 36.58
N ILE A 554 -2.66 -31.13 37.36
CA ILE A 554 -3.16 -31.30 38.73
C ILE A 554 -4.58 -31.89 38.75
N GLY A 555 -5.40 -31.57 37.73
CA GLY A 555 -6.73 -32.15 37.55
C GLY A 555 -6.66 -33.66 37.29
N GLU A 556 -5.75 -34.09 36.41
CA GLU A 556 -5.50 -35.51 36.13
C GLU A 556 -5.02 -36.27 37.37
N LEU A 557 -4.12 -35.68 38.16
CA LEU A 557 -3.65 -36.28 39.41
C LEU A 557 -4.80 -36.52 40.40
N MET A 558 -5.72 -35.57 40.52
CA MET A 558 -6.89 -35.70 41.41
C MET A 558 -7.87 -36.76 40.89
N ASN A 559 -8.07 -36.85 39.57
CA ASN A 559 -8.95 -37.85 38.96
C ASN A 559 -8.43 -39.28 39.11
N VAL A 560 -7.12 -39.49 38.96
CA VAL A 560 -6.50 -40.83 39.10
C VAL A 560 -6.34 -41.22 40.56
N GLY A 561 -5.99 -40.26 41.43
CA GLY A 561 -5.79 -40.44 42.85
C GLY A 561 -4.35 -40.81 43.23
N ILE A 562 -3.83 -40.16 44.28
CA ILE A 562 -2.44 -40.32 44.76
C ILE A 562 -2.17 -41.76 45.23
N ASP A 563 -3.11 -42.35 45.99
CA ASP A 563 -2.93 -43.69 46.58
C ASP A 563 -2.93 -44.78 45.50
N LYS A 564 -3.69 -44.57 44.42
CA LYS A 564 -3.73 -45.47 43.26
C LYS A 564 -2.39 -45.48 42.52
N LEU A 565 -1.77 -44.31 42.33
CA LEU A 565 -0.47 -44.18 41.66
C LEU A 565 0.66 -44.82 42.48
N ILE A 566 0.65 -44.65 43.80
CA ILE A 566 1.62 -45.28 44.71
C ILE A 566 1.46 -46.81 44.67
N ASN A 567 0.23 -47.33 44.72
CA ASN A 567 -0.04 -48.78 44.67
C ASN A 567 0.38 -49.43 43.34
N ILE A 568 0.33 -48.68 42.24
CA ILE A 568 0.80 -49.13 40.92
C ILE A 568 2.34 -49.08 40.82
N GLY A 569 3.03 -48.44 41.78
CA GLY A 569 4.50 -48.37 41.85
C GLY A 569 5.10 -47.08 41.31
N VAL A 570 4.28 -46.04 41.09
CA VAL A 570 4.76 -44.72 40.65
C VAL A 570 5.30 -43.94 41.85
N ASN A 571 6.62 -43.73 41.86
CA ASN A 571 7.29 -43.04 42.97
C ASN A 571 7.55 -41.55 42.68
N SER A 572 7.52 -41.13 41.41
CA SER A 572 7.80 -39.75 41.00
C SER A 572 6.92 -39.31 39.83
N ILE A 573 6.45 -38.07 39.85
CA ILE A 573 5.58 -37.47 38.82
C ILE A 573 6.01 -36.02 38.56
N VAL A 574 5.89 -35.58 37.31
CA VAL A 574 6.05 -34.17 36.91
C VAL A 574 4.67 -33.54 36.69
N LEU A 575 4.45 -32.33 37.21
CA LEU A 575 3.18 -31.61 37.03
C LEU A 575 3.35 -30.36 36.17
N THR A 576 2.43 -30.19 35.20
CA THR A 576 2.46 -29.08 34.23
C THR A 576 1.93 -27.76 34.82
N ASP A 577 0.94 -27.83 35.70
CA ASP A 577 0.10 -26.66 36.07
C ASP A 577 0.27 -26.25 37.54
N ILE A 578 1.51 -26.17 38.04
CA ILE A 578 1.78 -25.81 39.44
C ILE A 578 2.63 -24.55 39.55
N ASN A 579 2.02 -23.53 40.14
CA ASN A 579 2.67 -22.27 40.52
C ASN A 579 2.86 -22.12 42.05
N ASP A 580 2.13 -22.89 42.87
CA ASP A 580 2.19 -22.80 44.34
C ASP A 580 2.81 -24.07 44.96
N LYS A 581 4.01 -23.91 45.54
CA LYS A 581 4.77 -24.98 46.18
C LYS A 581 4.09 -25.56 47.43
N ASN A 582 3.15 -24.85 48.05
CA ASN A 582 2.50 -25.30 49.29
C ASN A 582 1.55 -26.48 49.06
N VAL A 583 1.00 -26.63 47.85
CA VAL A 583 0.11 -27.73 47.46
C VAL A 583 0.88 -29.06 47.33
N LEU A 584 2.20 -29.00 47.16
CA LEU A 584 3.06 -30.17 46.98
C LEU A 584 3.42 -30.87 48.29
N ARG A 585 3.52 -30.12 49.40
CA ARG A 585 3.96 -30.65 50.71
C ARG A 585 3.15 -31.86 51.21
N PRO A 586 1.80 -31.85 51.16
CA PRO A 586 1.00 -32.99 51.61
C PRO A 586 1.19 -34.24 50.74
N VAL A 587 1.42 -34.06 49.44
CA VAL A 587 1.63 -35.15 48.47
C VAL A 587 2.99 -35.81 48.70
N TRP A 588 4.03 -35.01 48.93
CA TRP A 588 5.36 -35.48 49.30
C TRP A 588 5.37 -36.26 50.63
N LYS A 589 4.61 -35.80 51.64
CA LYS A 589 4.46 -36.53 52.93
C LYS A 589 3.78 -37.89 52.78
N ARG A 590 2.96 -38.10 51.74
CA ARG A 590 2.31 -39.38 51.43
C ARG A 590 3.21 -40.35 50.65
N GLY A 591 4.41 -39.92 50.24
CA GLY A 591 5.41 -40.77 49.58
C GLY A 591 5.51 -40.59 48.06
N LEU A 592 4.66 -39.76 47.44
CA LEU A 592 4.73 -39.46 46.00
C LEU A 592 5.58 -38.20 45.76
N ARG A 593 6.70 -38.35 45.03
CA ARG A 593 7.62 -37.24 44.73
C ARG A 593 7.11 -36.44 43.54
N VAL A 594 6.64 -35.23 43.78
CA VAL A 594 6.04 -34.38 42.74
C VAL A 594 6.97 -33.24 42.37
N ILE A 595 7.27 -33.10 41.08
CA ILE A 595 8.21 -32.11 40.56
C ILE A 595 7.47 -31.15 39.61
N PRO A 596 7.56 -29.83 39.79
CA PRO A 596 7.03 -28.87 38.81
C PRO A 596 7.79 -28.97 37.49
N LEU A 597 7.07 -28.97 36.35
CA LEU A 597 7.68 -29.04 35.02
C LEU A 597 8.74 -27.96 34.80
N GLY A 598 8.49 -26.73 35.24
CA GLY A 598 9.42 -25.60 35.12
C GLY A 598 10.75 -25.76 35.87
N MET A 599 10.90 -26.75 36.75
CA MET A 599 12.20 -27.07 37.38
C MET A 599 13.05 -28.04 36.54
N VAL A 600 12.44 -28.70 35.56
CA VAL A 600 13.03 -29.82 34.83
C VAL A 600 13.13 -29.51 33.34
N TYR A 601 12.22 -28.70 32.80
CA TYR A 601 12.19 -28.33 31.39
C TYR A 601 11.52 -26.97 31.16
N ASP A 602 12.08 -26.16 30.26
CA ASP A 602 11.62 -24.80 29.92
C ASP A 602 11.20 -24.66 28.44
N GLY A 603 10.77 -25.76 27.81
CA GLY A 603 10.36 -25.81 26.40
C GLY A 603 8.94 -26.35 26.18
N SER A 604 8.54 -26.48 24.90
CA SER A 604 7.22 -27.01 24.53
C SER A 604 7.13 -28.51 24.81
N LEU A 605 6.13 -28.93 25.59
CA LEU A 605 5.92 -30.33 25.96
C LEU A 605 5.50 -31.18 24.75
N SER A 606 6.31 -32.17 24.39
CA SER A 606 5.95 -33.28 23.49
C SER A 606 5.37 -34.46 24.28
N ASP A 607 4.68 -35.38 23.60
CA ASP A 607 4.06 -36.55 24.27
C ASP A 607 5.09 -37.46 24.95
N VAL A 608 6.31 -37.51 24.40
CA VAL A 608 7.46 -38.20 24.98
C VAL A 608 8.67 -37.28 24.93
N MET A 609 9.44 -37.21 26.02
CA MET A 609 10.65 -36.39 26.11
C MET A 609 11.75 -37.11 26.91
N PHE A 610 13.02 -36.91 26.54
CA PHE A 610 14.18 -37.40 27.30
C PHE A 610 14.81 -36.27 28.12
N ILE A 611 15.12 -36.54 29.39
CA ILE A 611 15.73 -35.57 30.30
C ILE A 611 16.88 -36.20 31.05
N ASP A 612 17.94 -35.42 31.27
CA ASP A 612 19.10 -35.85 32.04
C ASP A 612 18.73 -36.20 33.48
N ARG A 613 19.21 -37.37 33.92
CA ARG A 613 18.97 -37.90 35.27
C ARG A 613 19.45 -36.96 36.37
N ALA A 614 20.56 -36.24 36.13
CA ALA A 614 21.10 -35.28 37.07
C ALA A 614 20.14 -34.12 37.36
N VAL A 615 19.43 -33.62 36.35
CA VAL A 615 18.48 -32.50 36.48
C VAL A 615 17.31 -32.90 37.35
N VAL A 616 16.73 -34.08 37.06
CA VAL A 616 15.59 -34.62 37.83
C VAL A 616 16.01 -34.91 39.28
N ASN A 617 17.15 -35.56 39.50
CA ASN A 617 17.61 -35.90 40.85
C ASN A 617 17.90 -34.64 41.68
N ASN A 618 18.54 -33.63 41.09
CA ASN A 618 18.78 -32.35 41.76
C ASN A 618 17.46 -31.66 42.14
N ALA A 619 16.45 -31.68 41.27
CA ALA A 619 15.13 -31.14 41.58
C ALA A 619 14.47 -31.90 42.75
N ILE A 620 14.56 -33.24 42.76
CA ILE A 620 14.03 -34.06 43.86
C ILE A 620 14.75 -33.75 45.18
N GLU A 621 16.07 -33.65 45.18
CA GLU A 621 16.85 -33.37 46.40
C GLU A 621 16.56 -31.97 46.95
N ASN A 622 16.46 -30.97 46.09
CA ASN A 622 16.16 -29.59 46.50
C ASN A 622 14.76 -29.48 47.11
N LEU A 623 13.75 -30.07 46.46
CA LEU A 623 12.38 -30.10 46.98
C LEU A 623 12.27 -30.96 48.23
N GLY A 624 13.00 -32.07 48.30
CA GLY A 624 13.07 -32.93 49.48
C GLY A 624 13.62 -32.18 50.69
N LYS A 625 14.72 -31.44 50.53
CA LYS A 625 15.26 -30.57 51.58
C LYS A 625 14.23 -29.51 51.99
N GLU A 626 13.58 -28.83 51.04
CA GLU A 626 12.61 -27.75 51.33
C GLU A 626 11.32 -28.23 52.02
N PHE A 627 10.84 -29.45 51.69
CA PHE A 627 9.56 -29.98 52.20
C PHE A 627 9.71 -30.94 53.38
N LEU A 628 10.88 -31.56 53.58
CA LEU A 628 11.15 -32.49 54.67
C LEU A 628 12.06 -31.90 55.76
N SER A 629 12.63 -30.69 55.59
CA SER A 629 13.42 -30.05 56.65
C SER A 629 12.56 -29.45 57.77
N ALA A 630 12.82 -29.95 58.98
CA ALA A 630 12.65 -29.36 60.31
C ALA A 630 11.24 -28.89 60.77
N LEU A 631 10.74 -29.60 61.80
CA LEU A 631 9.64 -29.27 62.72
C LEU A 631 8.34 -28.77 62.08
N ASP A 632 7.31 -29.61 62.15
CA ASP A 632 5.92 -29.25 61.88
C ASP A 632 5.53 -27.96 62.63
N GLU A 633 5.60 -26.82 61.94
CA GLU A 633 5.11 -25.52 62.42
C GLU A 633 3.63 -25.63 62.79
N ASP A 634 2.89 -26.50 62.09
CA ASP A 634 1.51 -26.88 62.39
C ASP A 634 1.36 -27.74 63.66
N ARG A 635 2.34 -28.57 64.01
CA ARG A 635 2.33 -29.38 65.24
C ARG A 635 2.73 -28.52 66.44
N LEU A 636 3.66 -27.58 66.26
CA LEU A 636 3.96 -26.53 67.23
C LEU A 636 2.75 -25.60 67.45
N ARG A 637 2.06 -25.18 66.39
CA ARG A 637 0.82 -24.39 66.51
C ARG A 637 -0.30 -25.17 67.20
N ARG A 638 -0.45 -26.47 66.91
CA ARG A 638 -1.41 -27.34 67.63
C ARG A 638 -1.05 -27.47 69.12
N MET A 639 0.21 -27.76 69.45
CA MET A 639 0.66 -27.83 70.84
C MET A 639 0.48 -26.49 71.58
N ILE A 640 0.75 -25.35 70.93
CA ILE A 640 0.53 -24.01 71.52
C ILE A 640 -0.97 -23.74 71.71
N ASN A 641 -1.83 -24.14 70.77
CA ASN A 641 -3.27 -23.97 70.89
C ASN A 641 -3.88 -24.89 71.95
N ASP A 642 -3.39 -26.12 72.08
CA ASP A 642 -3.81 -27.05 73.13
C ASP A 642 -3.34 -26.56 74.52
N TYR A 643 -2.12 -26.00 74.60
CA TYR A 643 -1.62 -25.36 75.82
C TYR A 643 -2.44 -24.11 76.21
N ARG A 644 -2.87 -23.31 75.21
CA ARG A 644 -3.77 -22.16 75.44
C ARG A 644 -5.14 -22.60 75.94
N ARG A 645 -5.71 -23.68 75.36
CA ARG A 645 -7.01 -24.25 75.78
C ARG A 645 -6.97 -24.78 77.21
N LEU A 646 -5.90 -25.48 77.58
CA LEU A 646 -5.69 -25.96 78.95
C LEU A 646 -5.58 -24.82 79.97
N ARG A 647 -5.01 -23.67 79.58
CA ARG A 647 -4.87 -22.50 80.45
C ARG A 647 -6.17 -21.70 80.60
N SER A 648 -7.01 -21.67 79.58
CA SER A 648 -8.34 -21.04 79.66
C SER A 648 -9.37 -21.86 80.44
N GLY A 649 -9.20 -23.17 80.56
CA GLY A 649 -10.08 -24.03 81.37
C GLY A 649 -9.71 -24.13 82.86
N ALA A 650 -8.65 -23.46 83.31
CA ALA A 650 -8.20 -23.44 84.70
C ALA A 650 -8.56 -22.13 85.44
N LEU A 651 -9.42 -21.30 84.84
CA LEU A 651 -9.85 -19.99 85.35
C LEU A 651 -11.39 -19.87 85.47
N GLU A 652 -12.12 -20.98 85.42
CA GLU A 652 -13.54 -21.07 85.84
C GLU A 652 -13.67 -21.76 87.21
#